data_AF-A0A370DIF4-F1
#
_entry.id   AF-A0A370DIF4-F1
#
_cell.length_a   1.000
_cell.length_b   1.000
_cell.length_c   1.000
_cell.angle_alpha   90.00
_cell.angle_beta   90.00
_cell.angle_gamma   90.00
#
_symmetry.space_group_name_H-M   'P 1'
#
loop_
_entity.id
_entity.type
_entity.pdbx_description
1 polymer ?
#
loop_
_entity_poly.entity_id
_entity_poly.type
_entity_poly.pdbx_seq_one_letter_code
_entity_poly.pdbx_strand_id
1 'polypeptide(L)'
;MPQVINTNFSSLNAQRNLNKSQGDLQTSLQRLSSGLRINSAKDDAAGLAISNRFTTQIKGLTQASRNANDGISLAQTAEGALAESTNILQRVRELAIQSANSTNSSQDRLSLQSEVNQLVSELDRIANTTTFNGLKLLDGSFTAQSFQVGAEANQTINVNVSGATADTIGINKVSSNNSTVGVEVATSGFSVDTSSTAFNAAETNADVDAAVTERIADQVLTISTAGGNQTITVDAANNNRDAAALAASLNSIDGVRATAEINSAQFSATAPPTGAEDGDVVTFDLIAGDNTTTETVRFTVNTASYQTDFDSAVSTAIGNLNGAGSDLSYNSTTQTISSASGANIAIENFDTIDNATGSFNYVSGLGFGGGTGDTGTFDVVFDGTTTAVSITATAGSTATTIADDISNDLNGGAGVLADGASVTILGTNTANASITVTRNGNDFDYVVNSGPVLTTGLGVTLNNATDDNGSATGADFTLNLSGNTGTGVTNAGVVDSGVNLAAVATGTEGGASTISFAGQTITEDVATDSGVKVGNLTVLIEEAGINIASNVAVGAAGIINAAGGVNATLTASSALSDASSGNFVKAQTLSISGDGNANVNISEDSSASDIAAQVNKLSDTTGVSANARTTATISNLSADGIISLTLNGETVSANVTTGDLSELSVAINDKSGATGISASISVDGSSIDLVQANGDDIDFENFSSSTADLTSNTVVSLRITGGEGGAVNLQDGTALDLDSTVVGGNVEFQSNGSFTVTSSLAEGAGSIFAGVANKINASSLETVNTIDISTVEGANSAIDITDGALAKVDSIRADLGAIQNRFGSTISSLNTAVENFSAARSRIQDTDFASETANLTRSQVLQQAGVAMLAQANSLPQLVLSLLQ
;
A
#
# COMPACT_ATOMS: atom_id res chain seq x y z
N MET A 1 -133.66 41.16 -0.92
CA MET A 1 -132.34 41.71 -0.55
C MET A 1 -132.52 43.19 -0.23
N PRO A 2 -132.13 43.69 0.95
CA PRO A 2 -132.26 45.12 1.26
C PRO A 2 -131.29 45.91 0.37
N GLN A 3 -131.81 46.86 -0.42
CA GLN A 3 -131.00 47.81 -1.18
C GLN A 3 -130.58 48.95 -0.23
N VAL A 4 -129.37 48.84 0.33
CA VAL A 4 -128.78 49.87 1.20
C VAL A 4 -128.11 50.94 0.32
N ILE A 5 -128.60 52.18 0.36
CA ILE A 5 -128.16 53.28 -0.53
C ILE A 5 -126.93 54.03 0.03
N ASN A 6 -126.72 54.02 1.36
CA ASN A 6 -125.64 54.78 2.01
C ASN A 6 -124.23 54.17 1.83
N THR A 7 -124.14 52.88 1.52
CA THR A 7 -122.86 52.18 1.25
C THR A 7 -123.00 51.36 -0.03
N ASN A 8 -122.48 51.89 -1.14
CA ASN A 8 -122.49 51.18 -2.42
C ASN A 8 -121.43 50.08 -2.44
N PHE A 9 -121.84 48.87 -2.03
CA PHE A 9 -120.97 47.71 -1.98
C PHE A 9 -120.40 47.34 -3.35
N SER A 10 -121.15 47.54 -4.44
CA SER A 10 -120.69 47.27 -5.81
C SER A 10 -119.57 48.22 -6.23
N SER A 11 -119.67 49.50 -5.89
CA SER A 11 -118.62 50.51 -6.15
C SER A 11 -117.39 50.31 -5.26
N LEU A 12 -117.56 50.03 -3.96
CA LEU A 12 -116.46 49.68 -3.05
C LEU A 12 -115.74 48.38 -3.45
N ASN A 13 -116.47 47.41 -4.02
CA ASN A 13 -115.88 46.18 -4.55
C ASN A 13 -115.14 46.45 -5.88
N ALA A 14 -115.72 47.24 -6.78
CA ALA A 14 -115.06 47.68 -8.01
C ALA A 14 -113.78 48.50 -7.73
N GLN A 15 -113.81 49.40 -6.74
CA GLN A 15 -112.66 50.19 -6.32
C GLN A 15 -111.57 49.33 -5.67
N ARG A 16 -111.94 48.34 -4.83
CA ARG A 16 -110.98 47.35 -4.30
C ARG A 16 -110.32 46.52 -5.40
N ASN A 17 -111.10 46.07 -6.39
CA ASN A 17 -110.59 45.30 -7.53
C ASN A 17 -109.73 46.15 -8.47
N LEU A 18 -110.05 47.43 -8.64
CA LEU A 18 -109.27 48.39 -9.42
C LEU A 18 -107.95 48.74 -8.73
N ASN A 19 -107.94 48.99 -7.41
CA ASN A 19 -106.71 49.18 -6.64
C ASN A 19 -105.83 47.93 -6.66
N LYS A 20 -106.43 46.73 -6.60
CA LYS A 20 -105.71 45.47 -6.76
C LYS A 20 -105.08 45.36 -8.17
N SER A 21 -105.83 45.66 -9.22
CA SER A 21 -105.34 45.62 -10.61
C SER A 21 -104.25 46.66 -10.88
N GLN A 22 -104.31 47.84 -10.25
CA GLN A 22 -103.24 48.84 -10.31
C GLN A 22 -101.96 48.37 -9.61
N GLY A 23 -102.08 47.70 -8.45
CA GLY A 23 -100.93 47.10 -7.77
C GLY A 23 -100.29 45.96 -8.57
N ASP A 24 -101.10 45.10 -9.18
CA ASP A 24 -100.63 44.00 -10.03
C ASP A 24 -99.96 44.52 -11.32
N LEU A 25 -100.51 45.59 -11.92
CA LEU A 25 -99.92 46.29 -13.05
C LEU A 25 -98.55 46.89 -12.70
N GLN A 26 -98.46 47.59 -11.57
CA GLN A 26 -97.21 48.22 -11.12
C GLN A 26 -96.14 47.18 -10.80
N THR A 27 -96.52 46.03 -10.25
CA THR A 27 -95.63 44.89 -10.01
C THR A 27 -95.13 44.28 -11.32
N SER A 28 -96.02 44.08 -12.30
CA SER A 28 -95.66 43.55 -13.62
C SER A 28 -94.73 44.51 -14.37
N LEU A 29 -94.97 45.83 -14.29
CA LEU A 29 -94.08 46.85 -14.85
C LEU A 29 -92.71 46.84 -14.18
N GLN A 30 -92.65 46.72 -12.86
CA GLN A 30 -91.40 46.64 -12.11
C GLN A 30 -90.59 45.39 -12.50
N ARG A 31 -91.24 44.24 -12.66
CA ARG A 31 -90.61 42.98 -13.07
C ARG A 31 -90.17 42.96 -14.53
N LEU A 32 -90.94 43.57 -15.44
CA LEU A 32 -90.53 43.73 -16.85
C LEU A 32 -89.36 44.72 -16.98
N SER A 33 -89.39 45.82 -16.24
CA SER A 33 -88.35 46.86 -16.30
C SER A 33 -87.03 46.42 -15.69
N SER A 34 -87.06 45.64 -14.62
CA SER A 34 -85.86 45.09 -13.97
C SER A 34 -85.36 43.82 -14.65
N GLY A 35 -86.22 43.11 -15.38
CA GLY A 35 -85.97 41.74 -15.84
C GLY A 35 -85.95 40.71 -14.70
N LEU A 36 -86.25 41.11 -13.47
CA LEU A 36 -86.19 40.26 -12.28
C LEU A 36 -87.60 40.02 -11.71
N ARG A 37 -87.96 38.76 -11.51
CA ARG A 37 -89.19 38.31 -10.85
C ARG A 37 -89.19 38.70 -9.37
N ILE A 38 -88.03 38.66 -8.74
CA ILE A 38 -87.82 38.99 -7.33
C ILE A 38 -87.02 40.30 -7.26
N ASN A 39 -87.70 41.41 -6.95
CA ASN A 39 -87.07 42.74 -6.84
C ASN A 39 -86.84 43.16 -5.38
N SER A 40 -87.63 42.62 -4.46
CA SER A 40 -87.59 42.97 -3.04
C SER A 40 -88.00 41.79 -2.16
N ALA A 41 -87.68 41.85 -0.86
CA ALA A 41 -87.98 40.76 0.08
C ALA A 41 -89.48 40.47 0.25
N LYS A 42 -90.37 41.41 -0.12
CA LYS A 42 -91.83 41.20 -0.12
C LYS A 42 -92.29 40.26 -1.24
N ASP A 43 -91.50 40.11 -2.31
CA ASP A 43 -91.90 39.34 -3.49
C ASP A 43 -91.67 37.84 -3.26
N ASP A 44 -90.52 37.48 -2.68
CA ASP A 44 -90.17 36.14 -2.20
C ASP A 44 -88.90 36.22 -1.31
N ALA A 45 -89.07 36.15 0.01
CA ALA A 45 -87.96 36.26 0.95
C ALA A 45 -86.98 35.07 0.86
N ALA A 46 -87.48 33.86 0.61
CA ALA A 46 -86.65 32.66 0.51
C ALA A 46 -85.89 32.64 -0.83
N GLY A 47 -86.57 32.98 -1.93
CA GLY A 47 -85.95 33.11 -3.26
C GLY A 47 -84.87 34.20 -3.30
N LEU A 48 -85.10 35.34 -2.64
CA LEU A 48 -84.09 36.40 -2.50
C LEU A 48 -82.88 35.94 -1.68
N ALA A 49 -83.08 35.23 -0.57
CA ALA A 49 -82.00 34.72 0.27
C ALA A 49 -81.11 33.69 -0.47
N ILE A 50 -81.74 32.77 -1.22
CA ILE A 50 -81.03 31.78 -2.05
C ILE A 50 -80.29 32.48 -3.20
N SER A 51 -80.93 33.43 -3.88
CA SER A 51 -80.28 34.19 -4.96
C SER A 51 -79.09 35.01 -4.45
N ASN A 52 -79.19 35.61 -3.26
CA ASN A 52 -78.08 36.29 -2.61
C ASN A 52 -76.94 35.32 -2.30
N ARG A 53 -77.23 34.12 -1.79
CA ARG A 53 -76.22 33.09 -1.55
C ARG A 53 -75.55 32.64 -2.85
N PHE A 54 -76.31 32.39 -3.92
CA PHE A 54 -75.74 32.07 -5.23
C PHE A 54 -74.92 33.22 -5.81
N THR A 55 -75.34 34.47 -5.59
CA THR A 55 -74.54 35.64 -6.00
C THR A 55 -73.22 35.71 -5.24
N THR A 56 -73.21 35.43 -3.93
CA THR A 56 -71.98 35.34 -3.13
C THR A 56 -71.09 34.20 -3.62
N GLN A 57 -71.65 33.01 -3.88
CA GLN A 57 -70.90 31.88 -4.40
C GLN A 57 -70.35 32.15 -5.80
N ILE A 58 -71.13 32.69 -6.73
CA ILE A 58 -70.65 33.06 -8.07
C ILE A 58 -69.47 34.04 -7.95
N LYS A 59 -69.60 35.11 -7.16
CA LYS A 59 -68.50 36.07 -6.95
C LYS A 59 -67.27 35.39 -6.32
N GLY A 60 -67.47 34.51 -5.35
CA GLY A 60 -66.40 33.74 -4.71
C GLY A 60 -65.68 32.81 -5.70
N LEU A 61 -66.43 32.06 -6.51
CA LEU A 61 -65.91 31.17 -7.54
C LEU A 61 -65.22 31.94 -8.67
N THR A 62 -65.73 33.11 -9.07
CA THR A 62 -65.07 33.99 -10.05
C THR A 62 -63.75 34.54 -9.50
N GLN A 63 -63.69 34.92 -8.21
CA GLN A 63 -62.42 35.31 -7.58
C GLN A 63 -61.46 34.13 -7.50
N ALA A 64 -61.94 32.95 -7.09
CA ALA A 64 -61.16 31.72 -7.04
C ALA A 64 -60.57 31.35 -8.41
N SER A 65 -61.32 31.52 -9.50
CA SER A 65 -60.81 31.31 -10.86
C SER A 65 -59.69 32.29 -11.19
N ARG A 66 -59.76 33.56 -10.75
CA ARG A 66 -58.66 34.52 -10.94
C ARG A 66 -57.43 34.13 -10.13
N ASN A 67 -57.61 33.78 -8.86
CA ASN A 67 -56.52 33.29 -8.00
C ASN A 67 -55.83 32.05 -8.59
N ALA A 68 -56.59 31.14 -9.21
CA ALA A 68 -56.04 29.97 -9.89
C ALA A 68 -55.23 30.35 -11.16
N ASN A 69 -55.65 31.38 -11.91
CA ASN A 69 -54.86 31.92 -13.02
C ASN A 69 -53.57 32.60 -12.54
N ASP A 70 -53.60 33.27 -11.39
CA ASP A 70 -52.40 33.81 -10.75
C ASP A 70 -51.43 32.68 -10.38
N GLY A 71 -51.95 31.56 -9.86
CA GLY A 71 -51.17 30.35 -9.59
C GLY A 71 -50.51 29.75 -10.84
N ILE A 72 -51.22 29.71 -11.99
CA ILE A 72 -50.64 29.30 -13.28
C ILE A 72 -49.55 30.28 -13.72
N SER A 73 -49.80 31.59 -13.62
CA SER A 73 -48.84 32.62 -14.03
C SER A 73 -47.55 32.58 -13.19
N LEU A 74 -47.68 32.32 -11.89
CA LEU A 74 -46.54 32.09 -11.00
C LEU A 74 -45.74 30.86 -11.44
N ALA A 75 -46.41 29.73 -11.65
CA ALA A 75 -45.75 28.49 -12.08
C ALA A 75 -45.06 28.65 -13.44
N GLN A 76 -45.66 29.40 -14.38
CA GLN A 76 -45.05 29.72 -15.67
C GLN A 76 -43.83 30.65 -15.55
N THR A 77 -43.86 31.60 -14.60
CA THR A 77 -42.72 32.49 -14.34
C THR A 77 -41.54 31.69 -13.78
N ALA A 78 -41.80 30.79 -12.84
CA ALA A 78 -40.78 29.87 -12.30
C ALA A 78 -40.24 28.93 -13.39
N GLU A 79 -41.12 28.32 -14.18
CA GLU A 79 -40.76 27.41 -15.28
C GLU A 79 -39.87 28.11 -16.33
N GLY A 80 -40.21 29.35 -16.71
CA GLY A 80 -39.42 30.12 -17.66
C GLY A 80 -38.01 30.45 -17.15
N ALA A 81 -37.87 30.73 -15.86
CA ALA A 81 -36.56 30.94 -15.23
C ALA A 81 -35.75 29.63 -15.16
N LEU A 82 -36.39 28.50 -14.82
CA LEU A 82 -35.74 27.18 -14.78
C LEU A 82 -35.33 26.68 -16.18
N ALA A 83 -36.05 27.07 -17.23
CA ALA A 83 -35.64 26.80 -18.60
C ALA A 83 -34.31 27.50 -18.94
N GLU A 84 -34.11 28.72 -18.46
CA GLU A 84 -32.83 29.42 -18.63
C GLU A 84 -31.72 28.80 -17.76
N SER A 85 -32.02 28.41 -16.52
CA SER A 85 -31.11 27.64 -15.69
C SER A 85 -30.68 26.33 -16.36
N THR A 86 -31.58 25.66 -17.07
CA THR A 86 -31.29 24.44 -17.84
C THR A 86 -30.30 24.72 -18.98
N ASN A 87 -30.48 25.80 -19.73
CA ASN A 87 -29.55 26.20 -20.80
C ASN A 87 -28.15 26.50 -20.26
N ILE A 88 -28.07 27.19 -19.10
CA ILE A 88 -26.81 27.49 -18.43
C ILE A 88 -26.10 26.20 -18.00
N LEU A 89 -26.81 25.27 -17.34
CA LEU A 89 -26.24 23.99 -16.92
C LEU A 89 -25.78 23.15 -18.11
N GLN A 90 -26.54 23.11 -19.21
CA GLN A 90 -26.10 22.45 -20.44
C GLN A 90 -24.80 23.06 -20.98
N ARG A 91 -24.65 24.39 -20.93
CA ARG A 91 -23.41 25.07 -21.31
C ARG A 91 -22.25 24.73 -20.37
N VAL A 92 -22.48 24.69 -19.06
CA VAL A 92 -21.46 24.27 -18.07
C VAL A 92 -21.01 22.83 -18.36
N ARG A 93 -21.94 21.94 -18.68
CA ARG A 93 -21.66 20.55 -19.09
C ARG A 93 -20.78 20.48 -20.35
N GLU A 94 -21.08 21.28 -21.37
CA GLU A 94 -20.25 21.37 -22.59
C GLU A 94 -18.82 21.80 -22.27
N LEU A 95 -18.64 22.79 -21.40
CA LEU A 95 -17.33 23.29 -20.99
C LEU A 95 -16.56 22.24 -20.17
N ALA A 96 -17.25 21.49 -19.31
CA ALA A 96 -16.67 20.39 -18.56
C ALA A 96 -16.16 19.28 -19.49
N ILE A 97 -16.98 18.84 -20.45
CA ILE A 97 -16.58 17.86 -21.49
C ILE A 97 -15.40 18.40 -22.32
N GLN A 98 -15.43 19.68 -22.69
CA GLN A 98 -14.33 20.31 -23.40
C GLN A 98 -13.05 20.30 -22.57
N SER A 99 -13.12 20.62 -21.28
CA SER A 99 -11.98 20.68 -20.36
C SER A 99 -11.38 19.31 -20.04
N ALA A 100 -12.20 18.27 -20.01
CA ALA A 100 -11.79 16.89 -19.76
C ALA A 100 -10.85 16.33 -20.85
N ASN A 101 -10.77 16.97 -22.02
CA ASN A 101 -9.92 16.51 -23.11
C ASN A 101 -8.43 16.83 -22.85
N SER A 102 -7.57 15.80 -22.93
CA SER A 102 -6.13 15.88 -22.60
C SER A 102 -5.33 16.83 -23.49
N THR A 103 -5.87 17.23 -24.65
CA THR A 103 -5.22 18.20 -25.55
C THR A 103 -5.30 19.65 -25.05
N ASN A 104 -6.12 19.95 -24.04
CA ASN A 104 -6.17 21.30 -23.47
C ASN A 104 -5.01 21.53 -22.51
N SER A 105 -4.38 22.69 -22.61
CA SER A 105 -3.38 23.12 -21.62
C SER A 105 -4.04 23.50 -20.30
N SER A 106 -3.26 23.55 -19.21
CA SER A 106 -3.74 24.09 -17.93
C SER A 106 -4.25 25.52 -18.06
N GLN A 107 -3.63 26.34 -18.92
CA GLN A 107 -4.05 27.72 -19.18
C GLN A 107 -5.39 27.81 -19.91
N ASP A 108 -5.66 26.87 -20.83
CA ASP A 108 -6.96 26.79 -21.51
C ASP A 108 -8.05 26.41 -20.51
N ARG A 109 -7.80 25.42 -19.64
CA ARG A 109 -8.74 25.00 -18.59
C ARG A 109 -9.08 26.13 -17.61
N LEU A 110 -8.12 26.99 -17.24
CA LEU A 110 -8.39 28.18 -16.42
C LEU A 110 -9.30 29.20 -17.12
N SER A 111 -9.20 29.31 -18.44
CA SER A 111 -10.06 30.19 -19.24
C SER A 111 -11.49 29.65 -19.31
N LEU A 112 -11.64 28.33 -19.51
CA LEU A 112 -12.94 27.65 -19.45
C LEU A 112 -13.57 27.76 -18.06
N GLN A 113 -12.78 27.59 -16.99
CA GLN A 113 -13.26 27.78 -15.60
C GLN A 113 -13.80 29.20 -15.36
N SER A 114 -13.17 30.22 -15.97
CA SER A 114 -13.66 31.59 -15.84
C SER A 114 -15.04 31.78 -16.49
N GLU A 115 -15.32 31.10 -17.60
CA GLU A 115 -16.66 31.06 -18.22
C GLU A 115 -17.65 30.31 -17.32
N VAL A 116 -17.27 29.17 -16.77
CA VAL A 116 -18.10 28.42 -15.80
C VAL A 116 -18.45 29.28 -14.58
N ASN A 117 -17.49 29.98 -13.99
CA ASN A 117 -17.73 30.88 -12.85
C ASN A 117 -18.78 31.97 -13.17
N GLN A 118 -18.76 32.52 -14.39
CA GLN A 118 -19.75 33.51 -14.83
C GLN A 118 -21.12 32.87 -15.01
N LEU A 119 -21.19 31.68 -15.61
CA LEU A 119 -22.42 30.93 -15.80
C LEU A 119 -23.06 30.53 -14.47
N VAL A 120 -22.28 30.05 -13.51
CA VAL A 120 -22.73 29.73 -12.14
C VAL A 120 -23.24 31.00 -11.41
N SER A 121 -22.54 32.13 -11.57
CA SER A 121 -23.01 33.41 -11.01
C SER A 121 -24.34 33.86 -11.64
N GLU A 122 -24.51 33.64 -12.93
CA GLU A 122 -25.75 33.97 -13.65
C GLU A 122 -26.91 33.05 -13.26
N LEU A 123 -26.64 31.76 -13.06
CA LEU A 123 -27.58 30.79 -12.52
C LEU A 123 -28.13 31.24 -11.16
N ASP A 124 -27.23 31.62 -10.25
CA ASP A 124 -27.61 32.10 -8.92
C ASP A 124 -28.34 33.45 -8.99
N ARG A 125 -27.94 34.34 -9.92
CA ARG A 125 -28.67 35.58 -10.19
C ARG A 125 -30.11 35.30 -10.65
N ILE A 126 -30.34 34.36 -11.55
CA ILE A 126 -31.69 33.99 -12.02
C ILE A 126 -32.53 33.48 -10.85
N ALA A 127 -31.98 32.56 -10.05
CA ALA A 127 -32.68 32.03 -8.88
C ALA A 127 -33.05 33.13 -7.88
N ASN A 128 -32.11 34.02 -7.57
CA ASN A 128 -32.29 35.11 -6.59
C ASN A 128 -33.09 36.29 -7.12
N THR A 129 -33.21 36.52 -8.43
CA THR A 129 -33.96 37.67 -8.99
C THR A 129 -35.37 37.32 -9.43
N THR A 130 -35.66 36.04 -9.69
CA THR A 130 -37.00 35.58 -10.10
C THR A 130 -38.02 35.81 -8.99
N THR A 131 -38.93 36.76 -9.22
CA THR A 131 -39.98 37.12 -8.27
C THR A 131 -41.34 37.19 -8.93
N PHE A 132 -42.37 36.82 -8.18
CA PHE A 132 -43.77 37.08 -8.53
C PHE A 132 -44.41 37.88 -7.41
N ASN A 133 -44.86 39.10 -7.73
CA ASN A 133 -45.45 40.02 -6.75
C ASN A 133 -44.55 40.27 -5.51
N GLY A 134 -43.23 40.35 -5.72
CA GLY A 134 -42.24 40.55 -4.66
C GLY A 134 -41.82 39.29 -3.89
N LEU A 135 -42.48 38.15 -4.11
CA LEU A 135 -42.11 36.87 -3.51
C LEU A 135 -41.05 36.18 -4.39
N LYS A 136 -39.96 35.74 -3.78
CA LYS A 136 -38.91 34.94 -4.44
C LYS A 136 -39.44 33.54 -4.69
N LEU A 137 -39.14 32.97 -5.85
CA LEU A 137 -39.69 31.67 -6.25
C LEU A 137 -38.68 30.53 -6.17
N LEU A 138 -37.39 30.80 -6.44
CA LEU A 138 -36.37 29.78 -6.69
C LEU A 138 -35.24 29.75 -5.66
N ASP A 139 -35.30 30.58 -4.62
CA ASP A 139 -34.30 30.63 -3.54
C ASP A 139 -34.56 29.59 -2.42
N GLY A 140 -35.58 28.75 -2.58
CA GLY A 140 -36.01 27.75 -1.60
C GLY A 140 -36.87 28.29 -0.46
N SER A 141 -37.10 29.61 -0.38
CA SER A 141 -37.99 30.20 0.64
C SER A 141 -39.48 29.97 0.34
N PHE A 142 -39.82 29.68 -0.92
CA PHE A 142 -41.19 29.52 -1.40
C PHE A 142 -41.80 28.17 -1.02
N THR A 143 -42.09 28.01 0.27
CA THR A 143 -42.66 26.80 0.85
C THR A 143 -44.11 27.01 1.31
N ALA A 144 -44.96 26.01 1.07
CA ALA A 144 -46.33 25.90 1.56
C ALA A 144 -47.25 27.09 1.25
N GLN A 145 -47.11 27.72 0.07
CA GLN A 145 -47.96 28.86 -0.29
C GLN A 145 -49.33 28.40 -0.76
N SER A 146 -50.39 28.84 -0.09
CA SER A 146 -51.76 28.39 -0.35
C SER A 146 -52.52 29.37 -1.25
N PHE A 147 -53.09 28.88 -2.34
CA PHE A 147 -53.98 29.63 -3.22
C PHE A 147 -55.43 29.26 -2.94
N GLN A 148 -56.25 30.23 -2.53
CA GLN A 148 -57.69 30.03 -2.35
C GLN A 148 -58.38 29.89 -3.72
N VAL A 149 -58.83 28.67 -4.02
CA VAL A 149 -59.42 28.29 -5.31
C VAL A 149 -60.87 27.80 -5.17
N GLY A 150 -61.56 28.21 -4.12
CA GLY A 150 -62.99 27.96 -3.94
C GLY A 150 -63.71 29.10 -3.21
N ALA A 151 -65.03 29.01 -3.15
CA ALA A 151 -65.87 30.04 -2.52
C ALA A 151 -65.97 29.88 -0.99
N GLU A 152 -65.66 28.69 -0.45
CA GLU A 152 -65.72 28.38 0.98
C GLU A 152 -64.32 28.33 1.58
N ALA A 153 -64.21 28.52 2.90
CA ALA A 153 -62.92 28.53 3.60
C ALA A 153 -62.15 27.21 3.42
N ASN A 154 -60.81 27.31 3.33
CA ASN A 154 -59.86 26.19 3.21
C ASN A 154 -59.97 25.37 1.91
N GLN A 155 -60.62 25.89 0.88
CA GLN A 155 -60.58 25.32 -0.46
C GLN A 155 -59.33 25.83 -1.20
N THR A 156 -58.17 25.28 -0.82
CA THR A 156 -56.88 25.76 -1.31
C THR A 156 -56.10 24.73 -2.13
N ILE A 157 -55.20 25.21 -2.97
CA ILE A 157 -54.11 24.44 -3.56
C ILE A 157 -52.81 24.97 -2.96
N ASN A 158 -52.03 24.07 -2.36
CA ASN A 158 -50.70 24.41 -1.85
C ASN A 158 -49.68 24.25 -2.97
N VAL A 159 -48.79 25.23 -3.08
CA VAL A 159 -47.71 25.28 -4.05
C VAL A 159 -46.40 25.37 -3.28
N ASN A 160 -45.49 24.44 -3.59
CA ASN A 160 -44.13 24.43 -3.10
C ASN A 160 -43.22 24.52 -4.32
N VAL A 161 -42.19 25.35 -4.23
CA VAL A 161 -41.12 25.39 -5.24
C VAL A 161 -39.81 25.15 -4.52
N SER A 162 -39.11 24.07 -4.87
CA SER A 162 -37.81 23.76 -4.28
C SER A 162 -36.78 24.80 -4.71
N GLY A 163 -35.73 24.99 -3.90
CA GLY A 163 -34.61 25.84 -4.26
C GLY A 163 -33.89 25.35 -5.52
N ALA A 164 -33.46 26.30 -6.34
CA ALA A 164 -32.70 26.09 -7.57
C ALA A 164 -31.47 27.03 -7.66
N THR A 165 -30.94 27.46 -6.52
CA THR A 165 -29.70 28.25 -6.42
C THR A 165 -28.49 27.35 -6.63
N ALA A 166 -27.34 27.93 -6.97
CA ALA A 166 -26.10 27.16 -7.19
C ALA A 166 -25.66 26.32 -5.97
N ASP A 167 -26.05 26.72 -4.76
CA ASP A 167 -25.76 26.01 -3.50
C ASP A 167 -26.78 24.91 -3.13
N THR A 168 -27.90 24.80 -3.84
CA THR A 168 -28.99 23.86 -3.48
C THR A 168 -29.24 22.78 -4.53
N ILE A 169 -28.64 22.91 -5.71
CA ILE A 169 -28.69 21.92 -6.78
C ILE A 169 -27.32 21.33 -7.03
N GLY A 170 -27.32 20.04 -7.37
CA GLY A 170 -26.11 19.24 -7.48
C GLY A 170 -26.44 17.77 -7.31
N ILE A 171 -25.48 17.01 -6.81
CA ILE A 171 -25.59 15.56 -6.64
C ILE A 171 -25.07 15.15 -5.28
N ASN A 172 -25.75 14.20 -4.63
CA ASN A 172 -25.26 13.66 -3.37
C ASN A 172 -24.21 12.60 -3.68
N LYS A 173 -23.07 12.62 -2.99
CA LYS A 173 -21.95 11.69 -3.19
C LYS A 173 -21.45 11.10 -1.86
N VAL A 174 -20.94 9.88 -1.93
CA VAL A 174 -20.16 9.20 -0.88
C VAL A 174 -19.06 8.42 -1.58
N SER A 175 -17.83 8.52 -1.09
CA SER A 175 -16.69 7.80 -1.67
C SER A 175 -16.17 6.70 -0.74
N SER A 176 -15.66 5.61 -1.31
CA SER A 176 -15.13 4.43 -0.59
C SER A 176 -13.74 4.63 0.06
N ASN A 177 -13.35 5.86 0.38
CA ASN A 177 -11.98 6.17 0.83
C ASN A 177 -11.57 5.34 2.08
N ASN A 178 -10.68 4.37 1.88
CA ASN A 178 -9.95 3.67 2.93
C ASN A 178 -8.45 3.71 2.57
N SER A 179 -7.68 4.51 3.31
CA SER A 179 -6.25 4.76 3.09
C SER A 179 -5.34 3.72 3.77
N THR A 180 -5.88 2.78 4.56
CA THR A 180 -5.09 1.83 5.36
C THR A 180 -5.04 0.43 4.74
N VAL A 181 -6.16 -0.07 4.20
CA VAL A 181 -6.30 -1.44 3.63
C VAL A 181 -7.25 -1.42 2.42
N GLY A 182 -7.54 -0.24 1.89
CA GLY A 182 -8.62 -0.04 0.94
C GLY A 182 -8.20 -0.24 -0.50
N VAL A 183 -9.21 -0.15 -1.35
CA VAL A 183 -9.09 -0.33 -2.79
C VAL A 183 -8.02 0.61 -3.35
N GLU A 184 -7.95 1.88 -2.96
CA GLU A 184 -7.01 2.87 -3.52
C GLU A 184 -5.59 2.87 -2.96
N VAL A 185 -5.26 1.94 -2.06
CA VAL A 185 -3.92 1.85 -1.44
C VAL A 185 -3.08 0.90 -2.28
N ALA A 186 -1.83 1.26 -2.57
CA ALA A 186 -0.89 0.31 -3.13
C ALA A 186 -0.68 -0.85 -2.12
N THR A 187 -1.02 -2.06 -2.56
CA THR A 187 -0.98 -3.30 -1.78
C THR A 187 0.47 -3.60 -1.35
N SER A 188 0.69 -3.74 -0.05
CA SER A 188 1.99 -4.12 0.53
C SER A 188 1.92 -5.33 1.44
N GLY A 189 3.04 -6.04 1.51
CA GLY A 189 3.34 -6.95 2.61
C GLY A 189 3.96 -6.20 3.80
N PHE A 190 3.99 -6.88 4.94
CA PHE A 190 4.56 -6.39 6.20
C PHE A 190 5.89 -7.10 6.48
N SER A 191 6.99 -6.35 6.63
CA SER A 191 8.26 -6.98 7.00
C SER A 191 8.32 -7.25 8.51
N VAL A 192 8.83 -8.41 8.89
CA VAL A 192 9.08 -8.79 10.28
C VAL A 192 10.45 -8.26 10.68
N ASP A 193 10.51 -7.54 11.80
CA ASP A 193 11.77 -7.07 12.37
C ASP A 193 12.60 -8.27 12.88
N THR A 194 13.61 -8.69 12.10
CA THR A 194 14.55 -9.77 12.45
C THR A 194 15.74 -9.22 13.24
N SER A 195 16.30 -10.06 14.12
CA SER A 195 17.34 -9.63 15.04
C SER A 195 18.69 -9.47 14.34
N SER A 196 19.14 -8.23 14.17
CA SER A 196 20.49 -7.91 13.68
C SER A 196 21.62 -8.31 14.63
N THR A 197 21.31 -8.68 15.87
CA THR A 197 22.29 -9.27 16.80
C THR A 197 22.50 -10.76 16.59
N ALA A 198 21.48 -11.45 16.05
CA ALA A 198 21.56 -12.86 15.70
C ALA A 198 22.10 -13.05 14.28
N PHE A 199 21.60 -12.24 13.34
CA PHE A 199 21.88 -12.33 11.92
C PHE A 199 22.82 -11.24 11.43
N ASN A 200 23.61 -11.51 10.37
CA ASN A 200 24.65 -10.63 9.85
C ASN A 200 25.74 -10.25 10.89
N ALA A 201 25.89 -11.03 11.96
CA ALA A 201 26.91 -10.85 12.99
C ALA A 201 28.04 -11.87 12.82
N ALA A 202 29.23 -11.47 13.24
CA ALA A 202 30.37 -12.39 13.37
C ALA A 202 30.56 -12.74 14.86
N GLU A 203 31.05 -13.94 15.14
CA GLU A 203 31.45 -14.36 16.50
C GLU A 203 32.65 -15.29 16.47
N THR A 204 33.44 -15.30 17.55
CA THR A 204 34.51 -16.28 17.77
C THR A 204 34.28 -17.07 19.05
N ASN A 205 34.65 -18.35 19.05
CA ASN A 205 34.51 -19.24 20.21
C ASN A 205 35.52 -20.40 20.14
N ALA A 206 35.44 -21.36 21.06
CA ALA A 206 36.27 -22.56 21.05
C ALA A 206 35.93 -23.51 19.88
N ASP A 207 34.66 -23.54 19.46
CA ASP A 207 34.17 -24.30 18.32
C ASP A 207 33.03 -23.54 17.60
N VAL A 208 32.76 -23.91 16.35
CA VAL A 208 31.76 -23.22 15.51
C VAL A 208 30.34 -23.39 16.06
N ASP A 209 30.01 -24.55 16.60
CA ASP A 209 28.68 -24.84 17.17
C ASP A 209 28.38 -23.91 18.36
N ALA A 210 29.36 -23.65 19.22
CA ALA A 210 29.27 -22.71 20.33
C ALA A 210 29.12 -21.27 19.83
N ALA A 211 29.91 -20.88 18.83
CA ALA A 211 29.83 -19.55 18.23
C ALA A 211 28.45 -19.28 17.59
N VAL A 212 27.89 -20.26 16.86
CA VAL A 212 26.54 -20.19 16.28
C VAL A 212 25.49 -20.16 17.39
N THR A 213 25.61 -20.98 18.43
CA THR A 213 24.68 -20.98 19.59
C THR A 213 24.63 -19.63 20.30
N GLU A 214 25.76 -18.94 20.39
CA GLU A 214 25.84 -17.62 21.02
C GLU A 214 25.22 -16.50 20.16
N ARG A 215 25.03 -16.73 18.85
CA ARG A 215 24.30 -15.82 17.95
C ARG A 215 22.84 -16.18 17.80
N ILE A 216 22.54 -17.47 17.67
CA ILE A 216 21.20 -18.01 17.53
C ILE A 216 21.00 -19.10 18.58
N ALA A 217 20.33 -18.74 19.67
CA ALA A 217 20.01 -19.69 20.73
C ALA A 217 18.90 -20.67 20.30
N ASP A 218 18.81 -21.79 21.00
CA ASP A 218 17.69 -22.72 20.88
C ASP A 218 16.37 -21.99 21.16
N GLN A 219 15.46 -22.00 20.18
CA GLN A 219 14.20 -21.28 20.29
C GLN A 219 13.08 -21.94 19.49
N VAL A 220 11.85 -21.53 19.78
CA VAL A 220 10.66 -21.96 19.06
C VAL A 220 9.97 -20.71 18.52
N LEU A 221 9.89 -20.62 17.20
CA LEU A 221 9.00 -19.69 16.54
C LEU A 221 7.57 -20.23 16.57
N THR A 222 6.62 -19.40 16.96
CA THR A 222 5.18 -19.66 16.85
C THR A 222 4.60 -18.69 15.83
N ILE A 223 4.04 -19.23 14.74
CA ILE A 223 3.41 -18.47 13.68
C ILE A 223 1.90 -18.65 13.82
N SER A 224 1.20 -17.57 14.17
CA SER A 224 -0.26 -17.57 14.36
C SER A 224 -0.92 -17.10 13.06
N THR A 225 -1.73 -17.97 12.46
CA THR A 225 -2.51 -17.70 11.24
C THR A 225 -4.01 -17.85 11.51
N ALA A 226 -4.86 -17.48 10.55
CA ALA A 226 -6.29 -17.77 10.63
C ALA A 226 -6.61 -19.28 10.72
N GLY A 227 -5.73 -20.14 10.19
CA GLY A 227 -5.82 -21.60 10.26
C GLY A 227 -5.35 -22.22 11.59
N GLY A 228 -4.79 -21.41 12.49
CA GLY A 228 -4.21 -21.84 13.77
C GLY A 228 -2.72 -21.56 13.89
N ASN A 229 -2.13 -22.02 15.00
CA ASN A 229 -0.73 -21.79 15.31
C ASN A 229 0.15 -22.92 14.75
N GLN A 230 1.21 -22.55 14.02
CA GLN A 230 2.28 -23.43 13.57
C GLN A 230 3.56 -23.12 14.34
N THR A 231 4.48 -24.09 14.47
CA THR A 231 5.73 -23.90 15.21
C THR A 231 6.94 -24.38 14.43
N ILE A 232 8.03 -23.59 14.46
CA ILE A 232 9.35 -23.97 13.95
C ILE A 232 10.30 -24.01 15.14
N THR A 233 10.88 -25.17 15.42
CA THR A 233 11.95 -25.33 16.43
C THR A 233 13.28 -25.04 15.77
N VAL A 234 14.03 -24.08 16.29
CA VAL A 234 15.36 -23.64 15.82
C VAL A 234 16.39 -24.10 16.83
N ASP A 235 17.23 -25.08 16.47
CA ASP A 235 18.29 -25.64 17.32
C ASP A 235 19.36 -26.35 16.47
N ALA A 236 20.46 -26.75 17.10
CA ALA A 236 21.54 -27.49 16.44
C ALA A 236 21.14 -28.91 16.02
N ALA A 237 20.13 -29.52 16.66
CA ALA A 237 19.70 -30.88 16.31
C ALA A 237 18.92 -30.92 14.98
N ASN A 238 18.29 -29.81 14.62
CA ASN A 238 17.54 -29.63 13.38
C ASN A 238 18.36 -28.96 12.26
N ASN A 239 19.62 -28.59 12.51
CA ASN A 239 20.52 -27.93 11.55
C ASN A 239 19.87 -26.74 10.83
N ASN A 240 19.12 -25.90 11.56
CA ASN A 240 18.29 -24.85 10.99
C ASN A 240 18.52 -23.48 11.62
N ARG A 241 19.72 -23.27 12.15
CA ARG A 241 20.23 -21.95 12.55
C ARG A 241 20.86 -21.19 11.39
N ASP A 242 21.03 -21.84 10.24
CA ASP A 242 21.34 -21.16 8.99
C ASP A 242 20.17 -20.31 8.52
N ALA A 243 20.44 -19.07 8.10
CA ALA A 243 19.42 -18.19 7.52
C ALA A 243 18.73 -18.87 6.34
N ALA A 244 19.47 -19.58 5.48
CA ALA A 244 18.94 -20.32 4.33
C ALA A 244 17.92 -21.41 4.73
N ALA A 245 18.27 -22.24 5.72
CA ALA A 245 17.42 -23.33 6.20
C ALA A 245 16.18 -22.82 6.95
N LEU A 246 16.35 -21.75 7.73
CA LEU A 246 15.25 -21.10 8.43
C LEU A 246 14.30 -20.39 7.47
N ALA A 247 14.81 -19.73 6.44
CA ALA A 247 14.01 -19.14 5.36
C ALA A 247 13.15 -20.21 4.68
N ALA A 248 13.75 -21.36 4.31
CA ALA A 248 13.01 -22.49 3.74
C ALA A 248 11.91 -23.02 4.67
N SER A 249 12.17 -23.06 5.98
CA SER A 249 11.18 -23.49 6.99
C SER A 249 10.02 -22.49 7.10
N LEU A 250 10.31 -21.19 7.10
CA LEU A 250 9.30 -20.13 7.14
C LEU A 250 8.46 -20.08 5.87
N ASN A 251 9.08 -20.26 4.69
CA ASN A 251 8.40 -20.33 3.38
C ASN A 251 7.43 -21.52 3.25
N SER A 252 7.48 -22.50 4.15
CA SER A 252 6.51 -23.60 4.17
C SER A 252 5.16 -23.20 4.79
N ILE A 253 5.07 -21.99 5.36
CA ILE A 253 3.86 -21.46 5.99
C ILE A 253 3.19 -20.49 5.03
N ASP A 254 1.93 -20.78 4.68
CA ASP A 254 1.13 -19.92 3.80
C ASP A 254 1.08 -18.47 4.31
N GLY A 255 1.32 -17.52 3.40
CA GLY A 255 1.34 -16.07 3.68
C GLY A 255 2.62 -15.57 4.39
N VAL A 256 3.62 -16.42 4.60
CA VAL A 256 4.95 -16.04 5.08
C VAL A 256 5.98 -16.30 3.99
N ARG A 257 6.73 -15.27 3.64
CA ARG A 257 7.93 -15.37 2.82
C ARG A 257 9.15 -14.99 3.62
N ALA A 258 10.23 -15.71 3.42
CA ALA A 258 11.51 -15.46 4.04
C ALA A 258 12.61 -15.70 3.01
N THR A 259 13.60 -14.82 3.00
CA THR A 259 14.82 -15.02 2.22
C THR A 259 16.02 -14.92 3.13
N ALA A 260 17.06 -15.65 2.77
CA ALA A 260 18.38 -15.45 3.30
C ALA A 260 19.16 -14.57 2.33
N GLU A 261 19.76 -13.49 2.84
CA GLU A 261 20.58 -12.61 2.00
C GLU A 261 21.98 -13.19 1.83
N ILE A 262 22.70 -12.72 0.80
CA ILE A 262 24.09 -13.12 0.57
C ILE A 262 24.89 -12.89 1.84
N ASN A 263 25.43 -13.98 2.38
CA ASN A 263 26.32 -13.91 3.52
C ASN A 263 27.75 -13.71 3.01
N SER A 264 28.52 -12.82 3.64
CA SER A 264 29.91 -12.59 3.26
C SER A 264 30.82 -12.44 4.46
N ALA A 265 31.96 -13.13 4.38
CA ALA A 265 33.00 -13.12 5.39
C ALA A 265 34.34 -12.81 4.73
N GLN A 266 35.00 -11.76 5.21
CA GLN A 266 36.31 -11.34 4.71
C GLN A 266 37.42 -11.90 5.58
N PHE A 267 38.45 -12.47 4.95
CA PHE A 267 39.75 -12.64 5.59
C PHE A 267 40.55 -11.35 5.50
N SER A 268 41.24 -10.98 6.58
CA SER A 268 42.23 -9.90 6.55
C SER A 268 43.65 -10.49 6.51
N ALA A 269 43.91 -11.35 5.52
CA ALA A 269 45.12 -12.15 5.38
C ALA A 269 46.07 -11.53 4.32
N THR A 270 46.43 -10.26 4.52
CA THR A 270 47.39 -9.57 3.62
C THR A 270 48.85 -9.84 3.98
N ALA A 271 49.08 -10.49 5.11
CA ALA A 271 50.38 -10.97 5.59
C ALA A 271 50.17 -12.33 6.30
N PRO A 272 51.23 -13.13 6.48
CA PRO A 272 51.18 -14.35 7.29
C PRO A 272 50.61 -14.12 8.69
N PRO A 273 50.02 -15.16 9.31
CA PRO A 273 49.59 -15.08 10.71
C PRO A 273 50.70 -14.58 11.63
N THR A 274 50.32 -13.90 12.71
CA THR A 274 51.28 -13.32 13.64
C THR A 274 52.10 -14.42 14.33
N GLY A 275 53.39 -14.52 14.01
CA GLY A 275 54.26 -15.57 14.59
C GLY A 275 54.65 -16.64 13.57
N ALA A 276 53.93 -16.74 12.44
CA ALA A 276 54.28 -17.65 11.36
C ALA A 276 55.48 -17.13 10.55
N GLU A 277 56.48 -17.99 10.38
CA GLU A 277 57.70 -17.82 9.61
C GLU A 277 57.65 -18.59 8.28
N ASP A 278 58.60 -18.32 7.38
CA ASP A 278 58.69 -19.04 6.09
C ASP A 278 58.93 -20.55 6.33
N GLY A 279 58.05 -21.37 5.75
CA GLY A 279 58.08 -22.82 5.84
C GLY A 279 57.10 -23.42 6.85
N ASP A 280 56.53 -22.61 7.75
CA ASP A 280 55.46 -23.05 8.64
C ASP A 280 54.22 -23.45 7.85
N VAL A 281 53.33 -24.25 8.43
CA VAL A 281 52.09 -24.65 7.77
C VAL A 281 50.90 -24.05 8.48
N VAL A 282 50.15 -23.21 7.77
CA VAL A 282 48.86 -22.72 8.24
C VAL A 282 47.78 -23.73 7.86
N THR A 283 46.95 -24.09 8.83
CA THR A 283 45.80 -24.97 8.64
C THR A 283 44.57 -24.43 9.36
N PHE A 284 43.40 -24.62 8.75
CA PHE A 284 42.10 -24.40 9.37
C PHE A 284 41.05 -25.14 8.55
N ASP A 285 39.93 -25.48 9.18
CA ASP A 285 38.77 -26.05 8.51
C ASP A 285 37.84 -24.92 8.08
N LEU A 286 37.53 -24.85 6.78
CA LEU A 286 36.51 -23.96 6.25
C LEU A 286 35.17 -24.70 6.27
N ILE A 287 34.18 -24.06 6.90
CA ILE A 287 32.87 -24.63 7.14
C ILE A 287 31.80 -23.75 6.49
N ALA A 288 30.82 -24.37 5.83
CA ALA A 288 29.63 -23.70 5.34
C ALA A 288 28.35 -24.37 5.87
N GLY A 289 27.38 -23.51 6.22
CA GLY A 289 26.16 -23.89 6.95
C GLY A 289 26.40 -24.15 8.44
N ASP A 290 25.44 -24.80 9.08
CA ASP A 290 25.44 -25.20 10.50
C ASP A 290 26.34 -26.44 10.71
N ASN A 291 27.63 -26.28 10.38
CA ASN A 291 28.68 -27.31 10.48
C ASN A 291 28.45 -28.58 9.62
N THR A 292 27.71 -28.45 8.51
CA THR A 292 27.31 -29.59 7.68
C THR A 292 28.29 -29.95 6.57
N THR A 293 29.10 -28.98 6.13
CA THR A 293 30.10 -29.16 5.07
C THR A 293 31.42 -28.51 5.48
N THR A 294 32.49 -29.29 5.47
CA THR A 294 33.80 -28.89 6.01
C THR A 294 34.90 -29.31 5.04
N GLU A 295 35.83 -28.40 4.74
CA GLU A 295 37.05 -28.70 3.98
C GLU A 295 38.25 -28.03 4.62
N THR A 296 39.33 -28.80 4.81
CA THR A 296 40.57 -28.29 5.39
C THR A 296 41.33 -27.44 4.38
N VAL A 297 41.58 -26.19 4.74
CA VAL A 297 42.53 -25.29 4.07
C VAL A 297 43.90 -25.52 4.70
N ARG A 298 44.89 -25.88 3.87
CA ARG A 298 46.26 -26.11 4.31
C ARG A 298 47.25 -25.59 3.29
N PHE A 299 48.20 -24.76 3.71
CA PHE A 299 49.28 -24.28 2.84
C PHE A 299 50.54 -23.93 3.64
N THR A 300 51.69 -24.01 2.98
CA THR A 300 52.98 -23.63 3.57
C THR A 300 53.19 -22.13 3.42
N VAL A 301 53.61 -21.47 4.49
CA VAL A 301 53.89 -20.04 4.53
C VAL A 301 55.12 -19.73 3.69
N ASN A 302 54.94 -18.85 2.72
CA ASN A 302 56.02 -18.19 2.01
C ASN A 302 55.69 -16.70 1.93
N THR A 303 56.37 -15.89 2.72
CA THR A 303 56.16 -14.44 2.82
C THR A 303 56.19 -13.73 1.46
N ALA A 304 56.93 -14.24 0.47
CA ALA A 304 57.01 -13.67 -0.87
C ALA A 304 55.79 -13.99 -1.76
N SER A 305 55.10 -15.12 -1.53
CA SER A 305 53.94 -15.57 -2.31
C SER A 305 52.68 -15.76 -1.48
N TYR A 306 52.69 -15.38 -0.19
CA TYR A 306 51.69 -15.71 0.82
C TYR A 306 50.26 -15.49 0.33
N GLN A 307 49.97 -14.31 -0.23
CA GLN A 307 48.62 -13.99 -0.70
C GLN A 307 48.16 -14.93 -1.82
N THR A 308 49.05 -15.26 -2.76
CA THR A 308 48.73 -16.21 -3.85
C THR A 308 48.53 -17.62 -3.32
N ASP A 309 49.36 -18.05 -2.37
CA ASP A 309 49.28 -19.39 -1.78
C ASP A 309 48.00 -19.55 -0.94
N PHE A 310 47.68 -18.54 -0.11
CA PHE A 310 46.43 -18.44 0.65
C PHE A 310 45.20 -18.43 -0.27
N ASP A 311 45.18 -17.54 -1.26
CA ASP A 311 44.06 -17.42 -2.19
C ASP A 311 43.82 -18.72 -2.97
N SER A 312 44.91 -19.38 -3.39
CA SER A 312 44.83 -20.67 -4.08
C SER A 312 44.31 -21.78 -3.17
N ALA A 313 44.75 -21.83 -1.91
CA ALA A 313 44.30 -22.82 -0.94
C ALA A 313 42.81 -22.64 -0.60
N VAL A 314 42.39 -21.41 -0.31
CA VAL A 314 40.97 -21.08 -0.02
C VAL A 314 40.08 -21.33 -1.25
N SER A 315 40.51 -20.92 -2.44
CA SER A 315 39.75 -21.16 -3.67
C SER A 315 39.59 -22.64 -3.98
N THR A 316 40.62 -23.46 -3.69
CA THR A 316 40.55 -24.92 -3.85
C THR A 316 39.56 -25.53 -2.84
N ALA A 317 39.63 -25.15 -1.57
CA ALA A 317 38.70 -25.61 -0.54
C ALA A 317 37.25 -25.24 -0.87
N ILE A 318 36.99 -24.02 -1.34
CA ILE A 318 35.66 -23.59 -1.79
C ILE A 318 35.19 -24.40 -3.00
N GLY A 319 36.08 -24.70 -3.95
CA GLY A 319 35.78 -25.58 -5.07
C GLY A 319 35.36 -26.98 -4.62
N ASN A 320 36.03 -27.53 -3.61
CA ASN A 320 35.68 -28.83 -3.02
C ASN A 320 34.35 -28.77 -2.26
N LEU A 321 34.13 -27.77 -1.41
CA LEU A 321 32.88 -27.57 -0.65
C LEU A 321 31.67 -27.46 -1.55
N ASN A 322 31.79 -26.71 -2.65
CA ASN A 322 30.71 -26.57 -3.62
C ASN A 322 30.37 -27.90 -4.33
N GLY A 323 31.36 -28.76 -4.57
CA GLY A 323 31.17 -30.00 -5.31
C GLY A 323 30.56 -29.77 -6.70
N ALA A 324 29.31 -30.21 -6.91
CA ALA A 324 28.52 -29.96 -8.13
C ALA A 324 27.59 -28.74 -8.04
N GLY A 325 27.45 -28.14 -6.86
CA GLY A 325 26.73 -26.88 -6.61
C GLY A 325 27.62 -25.66 -6.84
N SER A 326 27.04 -24.47 -6.66
CA SER A 326 27.75 -23.19 -6.85
C SER A 326 27.32 -22.14 -5.83
N ASP A 327 27.24 -22.52 -4.55
CA ASP A 327 26.78 -21.62 -3.49
C ASP A 327 27.87 -20.64 -3.02
N LEU A 328 29.06 -21.16 -2.73
CA LEU A 328 30.18 -20.38 -2.23
C LEU A 328 30.98 -19.77 -3.40
N SER A 329 31.44 -18.55 -3.22
CA SER A 329 32.36 -17.87 -4.13
C SER A 329 33.48 -17.19 -3.36
N TYR A 330 34.64 -17.05 -4.01
CA TYR A 330 35.80 -16.36 -3.44
C TYR A 330 36.26 -15.22 -4.33
N ASN A 331 36.33 -14.02 -3.78
CA ASN A 331 36.97 -12.88 -4.42
C ASN A 331 38.38 -12.71 -3.84
N SER A 332 39.41 -13.13 -4.59
CA SER A 332 40.81 -13.03 -4.16
C SER A 332 41.32 -11.59 -4.03
N THR A 333 40.68 -10.61 -4.70
CA THR A 333 41.09 -9.20 -4.58
C THR A 333 40.67 -8.64 -3.22
N THR A 334 39.47 -8.98 -2.76
CA THR A 334 38.95 -8.52 -1.47
C THR A 334 39.12 -9.55 -0.35
N GLN A 335 39.61 -10.75 -0.66
CA GLN A 335 39.71 -11.92 0.23
C GLN A 335 38.37 -12.25 0.91
N THR A 336 37.28 -12.13 0.15
CA THR A 336 35.92 -12.31 0.66
C THR A 336 35.36 -13.65 0.17
N ILE A 337 34.88 -14.46 1.10
CA ILE A 337 33.99 -15.59 0.81
C ILE A 337 32.56 -15.08 0.85
N SER A 338 31.76 -15.45 -0.15
CA SER A 338 30.33 -15.16 -0.20
C SER A 338 29.52 -16.43 -0.43
N SER A 339 28.44 -16.62 0.33
CA SER A 339 27.42 -17.66 0.10
C SER A 339 26.19 -17.02 -0.54
N ALA A 340 25.82 -17.49 -1.73
CA ALA A 340 24.67 -16.98 -2.47
C ALA A 340 23.32 -17.35 -1.81
N SER A 341 23.26 -18.51 -1.16
CA SER A 341 22.10 -18.98 -0.39
C SER A 341 21.97 -18.32 0.97
N GLY A 342 22.98 -17.57 1.42
CA GLY A 342 23.02 -16.97 2.75
C GLY A 342 23.35 -17.96 3.87
N ALA A 343 23.98 -19.09 3.55
CA ALA A 343 24.47 -20.03 4.53
C ALA A 343 25.51 -19.37 5.47
N ASN A 344 25.61 -19.87 6.70
CA ASN A 344 26.65 -19.43 7.62
C ASN A 344 28.03 -19.79 7.03
N ILE A 345 29.02 -18.91 7.22
CA ILE A 345 30.39 -19.15 6.77
C ILE A 345 31.26 -19.14 8.02
N ALA A 346 32.00 -20.20 8.27
CA ALA A 346 32.82 -20.31 9.46
C ALA A 346 34.19 -20.89 9.16
N ILE A 347 35.12 -20.67 10.08
CA ILE A 347 36.37 -21.43 10.15
C ILE A 347 36.56 -21.99 11.57
N GLU A 348 37.26 -23.10 11.67
CA GLU A 348 37.57 -23.82 12.92
C GLU A 348 38.97 -24.44 12.86
N ASN A 349 39.51 -24.86 14.00
CA ASN A 349 40.79 -25.58 14.11
C ASN A 349 41.95 -24.79 13.47
N PHE A 350 42.03 -23.49 13.77
CA PHE A 350 43.08 -22.65 13.23
C PHE A 350 44.40 -22.94 13.95
N ASP A 351 45.39 -23.37 13.17
CA ASP A 351 46.67 -23.80 13.70
C ASP A 351 47.82 -23.39 12.77
N THR A 352 48.95 -23.03 13.36
CA THR A 352 50.21 -22.77 12.67
C THR A 352 51.26 -23.75 13.12
N ILE A 353 51.56 -24.70 12.24
CA ILE A 353 52.50 -25.78 12.53
C ILE A 353 53.90 -25.32 12.14
N ASP A 354 54.74 -25.07 13.15
CA ASP A 354 56.13 -24.64 12.99
C ASP A 354 56.98 -25.61 12.14
N ASN A 355 57.81 -25.04 11.27
CA ASN A 355 58.85 -25.74 10.53
C ASN A 355 60.06 -25.96 11.42
N ALA A 356 60.21 -27.17 11.98
CA ALA A 356 61.40 -27.54 12.73
C ALA A 356 62.65 -27.48 11.82
N THR A 357 63.49 -26.45 12.00
CA THR A 357 64.78 -26.32 11.31
C THR A 357 65.95 -26.67 12.25
N GLY A 358 66.86 -27.54 11.79
CA GLY A 358 68.07 -27.90 12.50
C GLY A 358 69.30 -27.52 11.69
N SER A 359 70.21 -26.71 12.25
CA SER A 359 71.47 -26.33 11.59
C SER A 359 72.67 -27.04 12.23
N PHE A 360 73.49 -27.70 11.40
CA PHE A 360 74.77 -28.28 11.80
C PHE A 360 75.92 -27.40 11.36
N ASN A 361 76.69 -26.91 12.33
CA ASN A 361 77.95 -26.22 12.09
C ASN A 361 79.12 -27.17 12.35
N TYR A 362 79.87 -27.50 11.30
CA TYR A 362 81.08 -28.31 11.44
C TYR A 362 82.35 -27.44 11.40
N VAL A 363 83.21 -27.56 12.41
CA VAL A 363 84.50 -26.84 12.50
C VAL A 363 85.66 -27.81 12.32
N SER A 364 86.51 -27.53 11.31
CA SER A 364 87.72 -28.23 10.85
C SER A 364 88.38 -29.25 11.80
N GLY A 365 88.73 -30.46 11.30
CA GLY A 365 89.48 -31.49 12.03
C GLY A 365 89.04 -32.97 11.85
N LEU A 366 87.85 -33.25 11.31
CA LEU A 366 87.21 -34.58 11.29
C LEU A 366 87.42 -35.33 9.96
N GLY A 367 88.36 -34.87 9.12
CA GLY A 367 88.83 -35.68 7.99
C GLY A 367 87.82 -35.91 6.86
N PHE A 368 86.82 -35.04 6.70
CA PHE A 368 85.94 -35.04 5.53
C PHE A 368 86.63 -34.37 4.32
N GLY A 369 87.71 -34.99 3.84
CA GLY A 369 88.30 -34.80 2.50
C GLY A 369 88.34 -33.37 1.93
N GLY A 370 89.10 -32.46 2.53
CA GLY A 370 89.40 -31.13 1.99
C GLY A 370 90.57 -30.50 2.73
N GLY A 371 91.41 -29.72 2.05
CA GLY A 371 92.59 -29.09 2.65
C GLY A 371 92.25 -28.15 3.81
N THR A 372 93.28 -27.74 4.55
CA THR A 372 93.16 -26.79 5.67
C THR A 372 92.50 -25.47 5.21
N GLY A 373 91.26 -25.20 5.63
CA GLY A 373 90.59 -23.92 5.42
C GLY A 373 89.08 -23.95 5.13
N ASP A 374 88.47 -25.11 4.89
CA ASP A 374 87.05 -25.18 4.52
C ASP A 374 86.13 -25.17 5.76
N THR A 375 85.23 -24.19 5.84
CA THR A 375 84.10 -24.12 6.79
C THR A 375 82.80 -24.22 6.00
N GLY A 376 81.87 -25.09 6.40
CA GLY A 376 80.56 -25.23 5.76
C GLY A 376 79.46 -25.33 6.81
N THR A 377 78.35 -24.64 6.55
CA THR A 377 77.08 -24.82 7.25
C THR A 377 76.21 -25.82 6.48
N PHE A 378 75.48 -26.64 7.21
CA PHE A 378 74.48 -27.56 6.67
C PHE A 378 73.15 -27.28 7.38
N ASP A 379 72.18 -26.77 6.63
CA ASP A 379 70.83 -26.55 7.14
C ASP A 379 69.94 -27.70 6.67
N VAL A 380 69.25 -28.34 7.61
CA VAL A 380 68.20 -29.32 7.35
C VAL A 380 66.86 -28.64 7.56
N VAL A 381 66.13 -28.48 6.46
CA VAL A 381 64.76 -27.95 6.48
C VAL A 381 63.79 -29.12 6.29
N PHE A 382 62.84 -29.28 7.21
CA PHE A 382 61.79 -30.29 7.14
C PHE A 382 60.46 -29.63 6.80
N ASP A 383 60.13 -29.52 5.51
CA ASP A 383 58.98 -28.75 4.99
C ASP A 383 57.57 -29.26 5.36
N GLY A 384 57.45 -30.20 6.31
CA GLY A 384 56.15 -30.75 6.74
C GLY A 384 55.35 -31.49 5.66
N THR A 385 55.85 -31.60 4.42
CA THR A 385 55.13 -32.17 3.26
C THR A 385 55.85 -33.39 2.68
N THR A 386 56.15 -34.37 3.53
CA THR A 386 56.57 -35.74 3.18
C THR A 386 57.71 -35.96 2.17
N THR A 387 58.34 -34.96 1.54
CA THR A 387 59.16 -35.26 0.35
C THR A 387 60.33 -34.34 -0.02
N ALA A 388 60.69 -33.28 0.74
CA ALA A 388 61.96 -32.62 0.47
C ALA A 388 62.73 -32.22 1.72
N VAL A 389 63.82 -32.95 1.99
CA VAL A 389 64.94 -32.44 2.79
C VAL A 389 65.80 -31.62 1.83
N SER A 390 65.71 -30.29 1.90
CA SER A 390 66.64 -29.45 1.15
C SER A 390 67.93 -29.28 1.96
N ILE A 391 69.06 -29.60 1.32
CA ILE A 391 70.40 -29.47 1.89
C ILE A 391 71.11 -28.40 1.09
N THR A 392 71.42 -27.26 1.72
CA THR A 392 72.21 -26.19 1.08
C THR A 392 73.60 -26.13 1.69
N ALA A 393 74.61 -26.54 0.91
CA ALA A 393 76.01 -26.42 1.31
C ALA A 393 76.61 -25.09 0.86
N THR A 394 76.96 -24.21 1.81
CA THR A 394 77.60 -22.92 1.50
C THR A 394 79.10 -22.98 1.80
N ALA A 395 79.90 -23.54 0.86
CA ALA A 395 81.32 -23.25 0.57
C ALA A 395 82.04 -24.47 -0.07
N GLY A 396 82.66 -24.27 -1.23
CA GLY A 396 83.64 -25.20 -1.84
C GLY A 396 83.06 -26.45 -2.53
N SER A 397 83.71 -26.90 -3.60
CA SER A 397 83.26 -28.01 -4.48
C SER A 397 83.17 -29.39 -3.79
N THR A 398 83.72 -29.53 -2.59
CA THR A 398 83.72 -30.75 -1.75
C THR A 398 82.52 -30.79 -0.79
N ALA A 399 82.03 -29.65 -0.30
CA ALA A 399 80.82 -29.60 0.52
C ALA A 399 79.57 -29.99 -0.29
N THR A 400 79.57 -29.69 -1.59
CA THR A 400 78.51 -30.09 -2.53
C THR A 400 78.44 -31.60 -2.73
N THR A 401 79.59 -32.30 -2.72
CA THR A 401 79.63 -33.77 -2.86
C THR A 401 79.19 -34.49 -1.59
N ILE A 402 79.50 -33.92 -0.40
CA ILE A 402 79.00 -34.43 0.88
C ILE A 402 77.49 -34.19 0.98
N ALA A 403 77.01 -33.02 0.56
CA ALA A 403 75.59 -32.73 0.47
C ALA A 403 74.86 -33.67 -0.49
N ASP A 404 75.44 -33.97 -1.65
CA ASP A 404 74.89 -34.92 -2.63
C ASP A 404 74.90 -36.38 -2.11
N ASP A 405 75.94 -36.79 -1.37
CA ASP A 405 76.01 -38.12 -0.77
C ASP A 405 75.00 -38.28 0.39
N ILE A 406 74.89 -37.27 1.27
CA ILE A 406 73.87 -37.24 2.35
C ILE A 406 72.47 -37.20 1.74
N SER A 407 72.27 -36.39 0.69
CA SER A 407 71.00 -36.32 -0.05
C SER A 407 70.68 -37.66 -0.71
N ASN A 408 71.65 -38.36 -1.32
CA ASN A 408 71.43 -39.68 -1.91
C ASN A 408 71.15 -40.77 -0.88
N ASP A 409 71.80 -40.75 0.29
CA ASP A 409 71.54 -41.72 1.36
C ASP A 409 70.17 -41.48 2.03
N LEU A 410 69.77 -40.21 2.24
CA LEU A 410 68.44 -39.88 2.73
C LEU A 410 67.33 -40.16 1.70
N ASN A 411 67.60 -39.97 0.40
CA ASN A 411 66.63 -40.22 -0.67
C ASN A 411 66.62 -41.67 -1.18
N GLY A 412 67.65 -42.47 -0.87
CA GLY A 412 67.80 -43.87 -1.28
C GLY A 412 67.14 -44.89 -0.35
N GLY A 413 66.80 -44.49 0.87
CA GLY A 413 65.90 -45.21 1.79
C GLY A 413 64.52 -44.54 1.78
N ALA A 414 63.44 -45.32 1.86
CA ALA A 414 62.07 -44.81 1.83
C ALA A 414 61.89 -43.57 2.73
N GLY A 415 61.30 -42.51 2.17
CA GLY A 415 61.21 -41.18 2.74
C GLY A 415 60.69 -41.12 4.18
N VAL A 416 61.16 -40.09 4.89
CA VAL A 416 60.90 -39.76 6.29
C VAL A 416 61.48 -40.77 7.29
N LEU A 417 62.37 -40.30 8.17
CA LEU A 417 62.70 -41.03 9.39
C LEU A 417 61.44 -41.11 10.25
N ALA A 418 60.87 -42.31 10.40
CA ALA A 418 59.82 -42.58 11.38
C ALA A 418 60.35 -42.28 12.80
N ASP A 419 59.46 -41.95 13.74
CA ASP A 419 59.85 -41.78 15.13
C ASP A 419 60.57 -43.04 15.66
N GLY A 420 61.74 -42.85 16.27
CA GLY A 420 62.68 -43.90 16.69
C GLY A 420 63.58 -44.48 15.59
N ALA A 421 63.43 -44.09 14.32
CA ALA A 421 64.30 -44.54 13.22
C ALA A 421 65.59 -43.71 13.16
N SER A 422 66.71 -44.37 12.81
CA SER A 422 68.02 -43.74 12.72
C SER A 422 68.67 -43.86 11.35
N VAL A 423 69.24 -42.76 10.84
CA VAL A 423 70.12 -42.75 9.65
C VAL A 423 71.56 -42.52 10.09
N THR A 424 72.47 -43.36 9.61
CA THR A 424 73.90 -43.29 9.92
C THR A 424 74.68 -42.85 8.68
N ILE A 425 75.22 -41.63 8.72
CA ILE A 425 76.08 -41.08 7.67
C ILE A 425 77.50 -41.62 7.89
N LEU A 426 78.05 -42.33 6.90
CA LEU A 426 79.38 -42.94 6.94
C LEU A 426 80.41 -42.05 6.23
N GLY A 427 81.54 -41.74 6.88
CA GLY A 427 82.66 -41.05 6.23
C GLY A 427 83.34 -41.92 5.17
N THR A 428 83.66 -41.34 4.00
CA THR A 428 84.11 -42.09 2.80
C THR A 428 85.59 -42.43 2.75
N ASN A 429 86.44 -41.93 3.65
CA ASN A 429 87.84 -42.34 3.67
C ASN A 429 88.49 -42.25 5.05
N THR A 430 89.02 -43.39 5.49
CA THR A 430 89.84 -43.63 6.70
C THR A 430 89.15 -43.49 8.07
N ALA A 431 88.90 -44.66 8.67
CA ALA A 431 88.56 -44.90 10.08
C ALA A 431 87.15 -44.49 10.55
N ASN A 432 86.11 -45.14 9.97
CA ASN A 432 84.77 -45.36 10.53
C ASN A 432 84.19 -44.24 11.42
N ALA A 433 84.37 -42.97 11.03
CA ALA A 433 83.64 -41.89 11.63
C ALA A 433 82.21 -41.93 11.06
N SER A 434 81.23 -42.04 11.95
CA SER A 434 79.82 -42.04 11.55
C SER A 434 79.02 -41.10 12.41
N ILE A 435 78.10 -40.35 11.81
CA ILE A 435 77.10 -39.58 12.54
C ILE A 435 75.78 -40.33 12.41
N THR A 436 75.22 -40.78 13.52
CA THR A 436 73.88 -41.38 13.55
C THR A 436 72.90 -40.33 14.05
N VAL A 437 71.87 -40.06 13.25
CA VAL A 437 70.76 -39.18 13.57
C VAL A 437 69.55 -40.06 13.84
N THR A 438 68.94 -39.95 15.02
CA THR A 438 67.72 -40.69 15.39
C THR A 438 66.59 -39.70 15.65
N ARG A 439 65.40 -39.94 15.08
CA ARG A 439 64.22 -39.13 15.37
C ARG A 439 63.61 -39.56 16.71
N ASN A 440 63.24 -38.60 17.56
CA ASN A 440 62.60 -38.80 18.86
C ASN A 440 61.46 -37.77 19.01
N GLY A 441 60.28 -38.08 18.48
CA GLY A 441 59.16 -37.16 18.34
C GLY A 441 59.44 -36.05 17.31
N ASN A 442 59.42 -34.80 17.80
CA ASN A 442 59.80 -33.59 17.06
C ASN A 442 61.29 -33.23 17.23
N ASP A 443 61.98 -33.92 18.15
CA ASP A 443 63.41 -33.74 18.42
C ASP A 443 64.26 -34.78 17.67
N PHE A 444 65.56 -34.50 17.55
CA PHE A 444 66.54 -35.41 16.98
C PHE A 444 67.72 -35.63 17.92
N ASP A 445 68.02 -36.90 18.17
CA ASP A 445 69.18 -37.34 18.94
C ASP A 445 70.36 -37.63 18.00
N TYR A 446 71.53 -37.08 18.32
CA TYR A 446 72.73 -37.18 17.50
C TYR A 446 73.86 -37.92 18.22
N VAL A 447 74.34 -39.00 17.60
CA VAL A 447 75.49 -39.76 18.07
C VAL A 447 76.62 -39.65 17.07
N VAL A 448 77.68 -38.90 17.42
CA VAL A 448 78.93 -38.87 16.66
C VAL A 448 79.84 -39.97 17.17
N ASN A 449 80.12 -40.95 16.32
CA ASN A 449 81.04 -42.04 16.63
C ASN A 449 82.37 -41.74 15.92
N SER A 450 83.38 -41.28 16.67
CA SER A 450 84.75 -41.22 16.17
C SER A 450 85.39 -42.60 16.37
N GLY A 451 85.95 -43.19 15.30
CA GLY A 451 86.61 -44.49 15.39
C GLY A 451 87.71 -44.54 16.48
N PRO A 452 88.06 -45.73 17.01
CA PRO A 452 88.95 -45.86 18.15
C PRO A 452 90.31 -45.20 17.89
N VAL A 453 90.62 -44.20 18.72
CA VAL A 453 91.91 -43.51 18.78
C VAL A 453 93.00 -44.53 19.11
N LEU A 454 93.99 -44.63 18.23
CA LEU A 454 95.19 -45.43 18.45
C LEU A 454 95.96 -44.87 19.65
N THR A 455 96.12 -45.72 20.67
CA THR A 455 96.81 -45.46 21.93
C THR A 455 98.25 -44.98 21.75
N THR A 456 98.66 -43.89 22.42
CA THR A 456 99.80 -43.89 23.35
C THR A 456 99.76 -42.69 24.31
N GLY A 457 99.47 -42.98 25.59
CA GLY A 457 100.15 -42.37 26.74
C GLY A 457 99.86 -40.91 27.07
N LEU A 458 98.79 -40.66 27.84
CA LEU A 458 98.76 -39.82 29.06
C LEU A 458 97.35 -39.91 29.64
N GLY A 459 97.26 -40.35 30.89
CA GLY A 459 96.02 -40.91 31.46
C GLY A 459 94.98 -39.88 31.87
N VAL A 460 93.72 -40.28 31.77
CA VAL A 460 92.63 -39.83 32.64
C VAL A 460 91.73 -41.02 32.92
N THR A 461 91.54 -41.32 34.21
CA THR A 461 90.62 -42.33 34.75
C THR A 461 89.23 -41.69 34.90
N LEU A 462 88.17 -42.37 34.46
CA LEU A 462 86.79 -42.03 34.78
C LEU A 462 86.40 -42.69 36.11
N ASN A 463 85.93 -41.89 37.08
CA ASN A 463 85.44 -42.35 38.37
C ASN A 463 83.93 -42.07 38.48
N ASN A 464 83.16 -43.09 38.81
CA ASN A 464 81.73 -43.01 39.17
C ASN A 464 81.51 -42.04 40.35
N ALA A 465 80.47 -41.20 40.28
CA ALA A 465 79.87 -40.59 41.46
C ALA A 465 78.34 -40.49 41.29
N THR A 466 77.66 -41.15 42.23
CA THR A 466 76.22 -41.12 42.54
C THR A 466 75.88 -39.94 43.45
N ASP A 467 74.64 -39.43 43.41
CA ASP A 467 73.95 -38.82 44.56
C ASP A 467 72.40 -38.82 44.44
N ASP A 468 71.77 -39.26 45.54
CA ASP A 468 70.46 -39.03 46.19
C ASP A 468 69.22 -38.56 45.42
N ASN A 469 68.61 -39.46 44.67
CA ASN A 469 67.26 -39.95 44.96
C ASN A 469 66.90 -41.05 43.96
N GLY A 470 66.71 -42.27 44.45
CA GLY A 470 66.61 -43.48 43.64
C GLY A 470 65.50 -43.50 42.59
N SER A 471 65.82 -43.02 41.38
CA SER A 471 65.14 -43.38 40.14
C SER A 471 66.18 -43.60 39.04
N ALA A 472 66.20 -44.81 38.48
CA ALA A 472 67.01 -45.17 37.33
C ALA A 472 66.15 -45.02 36.07
N THR A 473 66.57 -44.17 35.14
CA THR A 473 67.12 -44.54 33.81
C THR A 473 67.17 -43.28 32.95
N GLY A 474 68.37 -42.73 32.77
CA GLY A 474 68.66 -41.58 31.90
C GLY A 474 70.07 -41.11 32.19
N ALA A 475 71.06 -41.63 31.44
CA ALA A 475 72.45 -41.19 31.57
C ALA A 475 72.68 -40.02 30.62
N ASP A 476 72.20 -38.83 31.00
CA ASP A 476 72.46 -37.60 30.26
C ASP A 476 73.85 -37.07 30.57
N PHE A 477 74.62 -36.87 29.51
CA PHE A 477 75.88 -36.15 29.50
C PHE A 477 75.57 -34.65 29.41
N THR A 478 75.71 -33.90 30.50
CA THR A 478 75.53 -32.44 30.48
C THR A 478 76.89 -31.74 30.45
N LEU A 479 77.24 -31.09 29.33
CA LEU A 479 78.32 -30.12 29.25
C LEU A 479 77.73 -28.70 29.38
N ASN A 480 77.96 -28.07 30.52
CA ASN A 480 77.46 -26.72 30.79
C ASN A 480 78.43 -25.66 30.24
N LEU A 481 78.00 -24.84 29.27
CA LEU A 481 78.68 -23.61 28.84
C LEU A 481 77.77 -22.39 29.01
N SER A 482 77.50 -22.00 30.26
CA SER A 482 77.03 -20.64 30.57
C SER A 482 78.23 -19.72 30.83
N GLY A 483 78.27 -18.59 30.14
CA GLY A 483 79.44 -17.74 29.93
C GLY A 483 80.08 -17.07 31.15
N ASN A 484 81.33 -16.63 30.95
CA ASN A 484 81.86 -15.47 31.65
C ASN A 484 82.85 -14.70 30.76
N THR A 485 82.56 -13.42 30.59
CA THR A 485 83.39 -12.38 29.98
C THR A 485 84.56 -12.02 30.90
N GLY A 486 85.80 -12.26 30.48
CA GLY A 486 86.97 -11.85 31.26
C GLY A 486 88.30 -12.08 30.56
N THR A 487 89.08 -11.02 30.41
CA THR A 487 90.36 -10.91 29.70
C THR A 487 91.48 -11.80 30.25
N GLY A 488 92.18 -12.51 29.35
CA GLY A 488 93.61 -12.79 29.45
C GLY A 488 94.05 -14.12 30.10
N VAL A 489 94.19 -15.18 29.31
CA VAL A 489 95.21 -16.23 29.54
C VAL A 489 95.84 -16.60 28.20
N THR A 490 97.08 -16.19 28.02
CA THR A 490 97.97 -16.66 26.95
C THR A 490 98.54 -18.02 27.35
N ASN A 491 98.16 -19.09 26.66
CA ASN A 491 99.02 -20.25 26.52
C ASN A 491 98.78 -20.90 25.14
N ALA A 492 99.76 -20.75 24.26
CA ALA A 492 99.78 -21.37 22.95
C ALA A 492 100.15 -22.85 23.10
N GLY A 493 99.33 -23.73 22.52
CA GLY A 493 99.66 -25.13 22.34
C GLY A 493 98.45 -26.03 22.53
N VAL A 494 97.96 -26.58 21.41
CA VAL A 494 96.82 -27.50 21.25
C VAL A 494 95.46 -26.80 21.12
N VAL A 495 95.22 -26.31 19.91
CA VAL A 495 93.87 -26.29 19.31
C VAL A 495 93.60 -27.74 18.90
N ASP A 496 92.75 -28.44 19.64
CA ASP A 496 92.07 -29.63 19.16
C ASP A 496 90.57 -29.33 19.21
N SER A 497 89.98 -29.30 18.02
CA SER A 497 88.70 -28.71 17.68
C SER A 497 87.55 -29.55 18.22
N GLY A 498 87.11 -29.20 19.42
CA GLY A 498 85.82 -29.62 19.96
C GLY A 498 84.70 -29.11 19.07
N VAL A 499 83.84 -30.03 18.63
CA VAL A 499 82.55 -29.75 17.98
C VAL A 499 81.78 -28.77 18.87
N ASN A 500 81.58 -27.54 18.41
CA ASN A 500 80.68 -26.61 19.06
C ASN A 500 79.27 -26.91 18.54
N LEU A 501 78.54 -27.82 19.20
CA LEU A 501 77.10 -27.94 19.00
C LEU A 501 76.50 -26.65 19.55
N ALA A 502 76.21 -25.68 18.68
CA ALA A 502 75.24 -24.66 19.04
C ALA A 502 73.93 -25.41 19.33
N ALA A 503 73.32 -25.14 20.49
CA ALA A 503 72.03 -25.72 20.84
C ALA A 503 71.10 -25.59 19.62
N VAL A 504 70.49 -26.71 19.22
CA VAL A 504 69.35 -26.69 18.29
C VAL A 504 68.36 -25.71 18.90
N ALA A 505 68.18 -24.57 18.25
CA ALA A 505 67.07 -23.70 18.59
C ALA A 505 65.84 -24.47 18.12
N THR A 506 65.23 -25.24 19.00
CA THR A 506 63.79 -25.48 18.89
C THR A 506 63.20 -24.08 18.81
N GLY A 507 62.56 -23.75 17.68
CA GLY A 507 61.80 -22.51 17.55
C GLY A 507 61.05 -22.30 18.86
N THR A 508 61.36 -21.21 19.56
CA THR A 508 60.61 -20.91 20.77
C THR A 508 59.29 -20.41 20.24
N GLU A 509 58.21 -21.17 20.41
CA GLU A 509 56.87 -20.81 19.93
C GLU A 509 56.63 -19.33 20.16
N GLY A 510 56.46 -18.60 19.05
CA GLY A 510 56.42 -17.16 19.00
C GLY A 510 55.11 -16.58 19.54
N GLY A 511 54.57 -17.09 20.65
CA GLY A 511 53.21 -16.78 21.09
C GLY A 511 52.14 -17.32 20.12
N ALA A 512 50.89 -17.34 20.59
CA ALA A 512 49.79 -17.92 19.80
C ALA A 512 49.56 -17.14 18.49
N SER A 513 49.55 -17.86 17.37
CA SER A 513 49.25 -17.26 16.08
C SER A 513 47.82 -16.77 15.99
N THR A 514 47.61 -15.74 15.18
CA THR A 514 46.29 -15.17 14.94
C THR A 514 46.00 -14.93 13.46
N ILE A 515 44.76 -15.19 13.07
CA ILE A 515 44.18 -14.83 11.77
C ILE A 515 42.92 -13.99 12.00
N SER A 516 42.55 -13.15 11.03
CA SER A 516 41.29 -12.42 11.10
C SER A 516 40.29 -12.91 10.06
N PHE A 517 39.07 -13.15 10.54
CA PHE A 517 37.94 -13.64 9.75
C PHE A 517 36.67 -12.89 10.15
N ALA A 518 35.95 -12.38 9.15
CA ALA A 518 34.72 -11.60 9.32
C ALA A 518 34.87 -10.40 10.29
N GLY A 519 36.09 -9.85 10.39
CA GLY A 519 36.42 -8.74 11.32
C GLY A 519 36.78 -9.18 12.75
N GLN A 520 36.69 -10.47 13.06
CA GLN A 520 37.09 -11.04 14.35
C GLN A 520 38.54 -11.52 14.30
N THR A 521 39.17 -11.67 15.47
CA THR A 521 40.50 -12.28 15.63
C THR A 521 40.33 -13.69 16.17
N ILE A 522 40.86 -14.65 15.42
CA ILE A 522 40.92 -16.07 15.75
C ILE A 522 42.34 -16.36 16.18
N THR A 523 42.50 -17.12 17.26
CA THR A 523 43.79 -17.40 17.89
C THR A 523 43.92 -18.90 18.05
N GLU A 524 45.10 -19.43 17.71
CA GLU A 524 45.42 -20.86 17.75
C GLU A 524 45.28 -21.48 19.15
N ASP A 525 44.74 -22.71 19.21
CA ASP A 525 44.63 -23.60 20.39
C ASP A 525 44.15 -22.92 21.69
N VAL A 526 43.23 -21.96 21.56
CA VAL A 526 42.62 -21.25 22.70
C VAL A 526 41.10 -21.15 22.56
N ALA A 527 40.44 -20.47 23.50
CA ALA A 527 38.98 -20.29 23.53
C ALA A 527 38.37 -19.50 22.34
N THR A 528 39.18 -19.15 21.33
CA THR A 528 38.78 -18.41 20.12
C THR A 528 39.40 -19.05 18.87
N ASP A 529 39.39 -20.38 18.81
CA ASP A 529 39.93 -21.19 17.71
C ASP A 529 38.95 -21.33 16.52
N SER A 530 37.75 -20.77 16.65
CA SER A 530 36.75 -20.71 15.60
C SER A 530 36.22 -19.31 15.40
N GLY A 531 35.71 -19.05 14.20
CA GLY A 531 34.93 -17.85 13.92
C GLY A 531 33.85 -18.12 12.89
N VAL A 532 32.65 -17.60 13.14
CA VAL A 532 31.48 -17.73 12.26
C VAL A 532 30.94 -16.36 11.89
N LYS A 533 30.52 -16.23 10.63
CA LYS A 533 29.65 -15.16 10.14
C LYS A 533 28.29 -15.76 9.86
N VAL A 534 27.28 -15.34 10.61
CA VAL A 534 25.90 -15.80 10.42
C VAL A 534 25.25 -15.01 9.29
N GLY A 535 24.51 -15.70 8.42
CA GLY A 535 23.76 -15.09 7.32
C GLY A 535 22.70 -14.08 7.78
N ASN A 536 22.17 -13.28 6.86
CA ASN A 536 21.04 -12.41 7.18
C ASN A 536 19.70 -13.04 6.79
N LEU A 537 18.65 -12.80 7.57
CA LEU A 537 17.30 -13.28 7.31
C LEU A 537 16.34 -12.11 7.20
N THR A 538 15.60 -12.05 6.10
CA THR A 538 14.50 -11.09 5.92
C THR A 538 13.21 -11.86 5.77
N VAL A 539 12.17 -11.46 6.51
CA VAL A 539 10.86 -12.13 6.50
C VAL A 539 9.78 -11.10 6.17
N LEU A 540 8.89 -11.48 5.25
CA LEU A 540 7.73 -10.74 4.77
C LEU A 540 6.46 -11.53 5.08
N ILE A 541 5.43 -10.81 5.51
CA ILE A 541 4.08 -11.34 5.69
C ILE A 541 3.21 -10.74 4.59
N GLU A 542 2.55 -11.60 3.83
CA GLU A 542 1.76 -11.20 2.65
C GLU A 542 0.27 -11.04 2.97
N GLU A 543 -0.17 -11.51 4.15
CA GLU A 543 -1.55 -11.42 4.59
C GLU A 543 -1.69 -10.73 5.96
N ALA A 544 -2.63 -9.80 6.06
CA ALA A 544 -2.98 -9.16 7.32
C ALA A 544 -3.45 -10.20 8.37
N GLY A 545 -2.87 -10.15 9.57
CA GLY A 545 -3.27 -10.99 10.71
C GLY A 545 -2.36 -12.17 11.02
N ILE A 546 -1.37 -12.47 10.17
CA ILE A 546 -0.29 -13.40 10.51
C ILE A 546 0.65 -12.74 11.51
N ASN A 547 1.01 -13.47 12.57
CA ASN A 547 1.94 -13.00 13.60
C ASN A 547 3.02 -14.05 13.86
N ILE A 548 4.28 -13.61 13.97
CA ILE A 548 5.41 -14.48 14.33
C ILE A 548 5.90 -14.10 15.72
N ALA A 549 6.01 -15.05 16.63
CA ALA A 549 6.55 -14.86 17.97
C ALA A 549 7.69 -15.85 18.24
N SER A 550 8.69 -15.45 19.03
CA SER A 550 9.75 -16.32 19.51
C SER A 550 9.63 -16.45 21.02
N ASN A 551 9.93 -17.63 21.56
CA ASN A 551 10.04 -17.82 23.01
C ASN A 551 11.34 -17.24 23.60
N VAL A 552 12.26 -16.74 22.79
CA VAL A 552 13.52 -16.09 23.19
C VAL A 552 13.46 -14.58 22.92
N ALA A 553 13.99 -13.77 23.84
CA ALA A 553 13.97 -12.31 23.76
C ALA A 553 15.17 -11.73 22.97
N VAL A 554 15.00 -10.52 22.44
CA VAL A 554 16.06 -9.71 21.79
C VAL A 554 17.22 -9.47 22.75
N GLY A 555 18.45 -9.65 22.27
CA GLY A 555 19.68 -9.50 23.06
C GLY A 555 20.12 -10.77 23.80
N ALA A 556 19.32 -11.84 23.76
CA ALA A 556 19.68 -13.17 24.24
C ALA A 556 19.78 -14.19 23.07
N ALA A 557 20.29 -13.75 21.91
CA ALA A 557 20.40 -14.58 20.69
C ALA A 557 19.05 -15.03 20.08
N GLY A 558 17.97 -14.26 20.30
CA GLY A 558 16.68 -14.45 19.65
C GLY A 558 16.70 -14.00 18.18
N ILE A 559 15.96 -14.69 17.30
CA ILE A 559 15.97 -14.44 15.85
C ILE A 559 15.02 -13.33 15.37
N ILE A 560 14.01 -12.96 16.17
CA ILE A 560 13.11 -11.82 15.89
C ILE A 560 13.27 -10.74 16.96
N ASN A 561 13.05 -9.48 16.59
CA ASN A 561 13.13 -8.33 17.47
C ASN A 561 11.84 -8.15 18.30
N ALA A 562 11.55 -9.11 19.18
CA ALA A 562 10.43 -9.07 20.13
C ALA A 562 10.83 -9.51 21.56
N ALA A 563 10.09 -9.03 22.57
CA ALA A 563 10.20 -9.55 23.93
C ALA A 563 9.73 -11.02 23.96
N GLY A 564 10.40 -11.89 24.72
CA GLY A 564 10.11 -13.33 24.71
C GLY A 564 8.63 -13.66 24.93
N GLY A 565 8.04 -14.39 23.99
CA GLY A 565 6.62 -14.75 23.98
C GLY A 565 5.67 -13.67 23.44
N VAL A 566 6.19 -12.57 22.90
CA VAL A 566 5.42 -11.50 22.25
C VAL A 566 5.60 -11.58 20.73
N ASN A 567 4.57 -11.14 19.98
CA ASN A 567 4.63 -11.07 18.53
C ASN A 567 5.70 -10.06 18.06
N ALA A 568 6.31 -10.34 16.91
CA ALA A 568 7.21 -9.45 16.21
C ALA A 568 6.54 -8.10 15.93
N THR A 569 7.33 -7.03 16.02
CA THR A 569 6.93 -5.74 15.48
C THR A 569 6.99 -5.84 13.96
N LEU A 570 5.84 -5.62 13.30
CA LEU A 570 5.79 -5.52 11.85
C LEU A 570 6.18 -4.10 11.42
N THR A 571 7.13 -3.99 10.50
CA THR A 571 7.69 -2.75 10.00
C THR A 571 7.46 -2.59 8.49
N ALA A 572 7.00 -1.40 8.11
CA ALA A 572 6.84 -0.87 6.75
C ALA A 572 5.91 -1.61 5.76
N SER A 573 5.43 -0.82 4.81
CA SER A 573 4.75 -1.21 3.57
C SER A 573 5.82 -1.66 2.57
N SER A 574 6.02 -2.97 2.42
CA SER A 574 6.97 -3.54 1.46
C SER A 574 6.21 -4.05 0.24
N ALA A 575 6.82 -4.01 -0.93
CA ALA A 575 6.23 -4.63 -2.12
C ALA A 575 6.08 -6.15 -1.95
N LEU A 576 5.26 -6.75 -2.79
CA LEU A 576 5.04 -8.19 -2.87
C LEU A 576 5.89 -8.78 -4.00
N SER A 577 5.91 -10.12 -4.10
CA SER A 577 6.54 -10.82 -5.24
C SER A 577 5.71 -10.84 -6.50
N ASP A 578 4.39 -10.73 -6.37
CA ASP A 578 3.46 -10.72 -7.49
C ASP A 578 2.17 -9.97 -7.11
N ALA A 579 1.23 -9.92 -8.05
CA ALA A 579 -0.10 -9.34 -7.85
C ALA A 579 -1.14 -10.34 -7.30
N SER A 580 -0.76 -11.56 -6.92
CA SER A 580 -1.71 -12.64 -6.57
C SER A 580 -2.52 -12.36 -5.31
N SER A 581 -2.01 -11.51 -4.40
CA SER A 581 -2.70 -11.03 -3.20
C SER A 581 -3.86 -10.06 -3.48
N GLY A 582 -4.06 -9.64 -4.74
CA GLY A 582 -5.14 -8.76 -5.14
C GLY A 582 -5.08 -7.37 -4.51
N ASN A 583 -6.23 -6.70 -4.43
CA ASN A 583 -6.38 -5.32 -3.93
C ASN A 583 -6.80 -5.24 -2.44
N PHE A 584 -6.67 -6.35 -1.71
CA PHE A 584 -7.03 -6.51 -0.28
C PHE A 584 -8.51 -6.23 0.09
N VAL A 585 -9.42 -6.05 -0.87
CA VAL A 585 -10.85 -5.97 -0.59
C VAL A 585 -11.33 -7.33 -0.08
N LYS A 586 -11.75 -7.41 1.18
CA LYS A 586 -12.30 -8.67 1.72
C LYS A 586 -13.81 -8.77 1.43
N ALA A 587 -14.30 -10.01 1.42
CA ALA A 587 -15.73 -10.29 1.19
C ALA A 587 -16.60 -9.57 2.24
N GLN A 588 -17.53 -8.73 1.77
CA GLN A 588 -18.34 -7.86 2.63
C GLN A 588 -19.72 -7.60 2.04
N THR A 589 -20.66 -7.20 2.89
CA THR A 589 -21.99 -6.75 2.47
C THR A 589 -22.08 -5.24 2.64
N LEU A 590 -22.38 -4.54 1.55
CA LEU A 590 -22.76 -3.13 1.57
C LEU A 590 -24.26 -3.01 1.77
N SER A 591 -24.71 -2.27 2.79
CA SER A 591 -26.14 -1.93 2.92
C SER A 591 -26.34 -0.48 2.50
N ILE A 592 -27.14 -0.28 1.44
CA ILE A 592 -27.43 1.01 0.82
C ILE A 592 -28.86 1.42 1.18
N SER A 593 -29.04 2.66 1.63
CA SER A 593 -30.34 3.25 1.94
C SER A 593 -30.47 4.61 1.27
N GLY A 594 -31.27 4.68 0.20
CA GLY A 594 -31.65 5.91 -0.50
C GLY A 594 -33.17 6.02 -0.60
N ASP A 595 -33.71 5.98 -1.81
CA ASP A 595 -35.17 5.90 -2.07
C ASP A 595 -35.77 4.57 -1.57
N GLY A 596 -34.94 3.53 -1.57
CA GLY A 596 -35.21 2.22 -0.99
C GLY A 596 -33.96 1.63 -0.34
N ASN A 597 -34.08 0.40 0.16
CA ASN A 597 -33.02 -0.30 0.87
C ASN A 597 -32.62 -1.57 0.12
N ALA A 598 -31.32 -1.77 -0.07
CA ALA A 598 -30.79 -3.00 -0.64
C ALA A 598 -29.40 -3.35 -0.10
N ASN A 599 -29.08 -4.64 -0.14
CA ASN A 599 -27.76 -5.15 0.23
C ASN A 599 -27.02 -5.61 -1.03
N VAL A 600 -25.75 -5.26 -1.13
CA VAL A 600 -24.83 -5.67 -2.19
C VAL A 600 -23.74 -6.54 -1.58
N ASN A 601 -23.55 -7.76 -2.09
CA ASN A 601 -22.51 -8.67 -1.59
C ASN A 601 -21.27 -8.57 -2.47
N ILE A 602 -20.19 -8.04 -1.92
CA ILE A 602 -18.88 -7.88 -2.55
C ILE A 602 -18.07 -9.14 -2.27
N SER A 603 -17.42 -9.69 -3.30
CA SER A 603 -16.52 -10.83 -3.14
C SER A 603 -15.14 -10.34 -2.72
N GLU A 604 -14.30 -11.27 -2.25
CA GLU A 604 -12.89 -10.96 -2.02
C GLU A 604 -12.21 -10.51 -3.33
N ASP A 605 -11.29 -9.57 -3.22
CA ASP A 605 -10.50 -8.92 -4.27
C ASP A 605 -11.34 -8.39 -5.45
N SER A 606 -12.58 -7.97 -5.19
CA SER A 606 -13.40 -7.32 -6.21
C SER A 606 -12.81 -5.95 -6.56
N SER A 607 -12.57 -5.71 -7.85
CA SER A 607 -12.18 -4.39 -8.34
C SER A 607 -13.29 -3.35 -8.12
N ALA A 608 -12.93 -2.07 -8.18
CA ALA A 608 -13.90 -0.98 -8.07
C ALA A 608 -14.97 -1.06 -9.17
N SER A 609 -14.56 -1.42 -10.38
CA SER A 609 -15.41 -1.69 -11.55
C SER A 609 -16.50 -2.73 -11.23
N ASP A 610 -16.11 -3.87 -10.64
CA ASP A 610 -17.04 -4.92 -10.25
C ASP A 610 -18.01 -4.47 -9.15
N ILE A 611 -17.51 -3.76 -8.14
CA ILE A 611 -18.33 -3.22 -7.05
C ILE A 611 -19.37 -2.23 -7.61
N ALA A 612 -18.96 -1.27 -8.44
CA ALA A 612 -19.85 -0.30 -9.05
C ALA A 612 -20.90 -0.97 -9.94
N ALA A 613 -20.51 -1.99 -10.73
CA ALA A 613 -21.43 -2.76 -11.54
C ALA A 613 -22.49 -3.50 -10.69
N GLN A 614 -22.11 -4.01 -9.51
CA GLN A 614 -23.04 -4.65 -8.58
C GLN A 614 -24.01 -3.65 -7.95
N VAL A 615 -23.54 -2.46 -7.58
CA VAL A 615 -24.39 -1.38 -7.04
C VAL A 615 -25.39 -0.90 -8.09
N ASN A 616 -24.91 -0.66 -9.32
CA ASN A 616 -25.73 -0.15 -10.42
C ASN A 616 -26.86 -1.11 -10.82
N LYS A 617 -26.71 -2.43 -10.63
CA LYS A 617 -27.80 -3.41 -10.82
C LYS A 617 -28.99 -3.20 -9.89
N LEU A 618 -28.80 -2.52 -8.76
CA LEU A 618 -29.84 -2.25 -7.76
C LEU A 618 -30.29 -0.77 -7.76
N SER A 619 -29.78 0.05 -8.68
CA SER A 619 -30.06 1.50 -8.76
C SER A 619 -31.56 1.82 -8.90
N ASP A 620 -32.32 1.01 -9.64
CA ASP A 620 -33.78 1.15 -9.76
C ASP A 620 -34.52 1.02 -8.42
N THR A 621 -33.93 0.33 -7.43
CA THR A 621 -34.53 0.10 -6.11
C THR A 621 -34.02 1.11 -5.08
N THR A 622 -32.73 1.41 -5.08
CA THR A 622 -32.10 2.27 -4.08
C THR A 622 -32.09 3.75 -4.47
N GLY A 623 -32.19 4.07 -5.76
CA GLY A 623 -31.95 5.41 -6.31
C GLY A 623 -30.46 5.81 -6.29
N VAL A 624 -29.55 4.88 -6.00
CA VAL A 624 -28.10 5.11 -5.90
C VAL A 624 -27.39 4.44 -7.06
N SER A 625 -26.58 5.21 -7.77
CA SER A 625 -25.64 4.72 -8.79
C SER A 625 -24.20 4.81 -8.26
N ALA A 626 -23.27 4.13 -8.92
CA ALA A 626 -21.87 4.16 -8.55
C ALA A 626 -20.98 4.29 -9.80
N ASN A 627 -19.93 5.10 -9.67
CA ASN A 627 -18.84 5.22 -10.62
C ASN A 627 -17.59 4.60 -10.00
N ALA A 628 -16.71 4.05 -10.84
CA ALA A 628 -15.47 3.44 -10.40
C ALA A 628 -14.29 4.02 -11.16
N ARG A 629 -13.16 4.19 -10.48
CA ARG A 629 -11.94 4.73 -11.08
C ARG A 629 -10.71 4.36 -10.27
N THR A 630 -9.64 3.96 -10.95
CA THR A 630 -8.36 3.64 -10.29
C THR A 630 -7.31 4.66 -10.67
N THR A 631 -6.57 5.17 -9.69
CA THR A 631 -5.48 6.10 -9.88
C THR A 631 -4.23 5.64 -9.13
N ALA A 632 -3.08 5.78 -9.77
CA ALA A 632 -1.77 5.46 -9.18
C ALA A 632 -0.71 6.44 -9.69
N THR A 633 0.29 6.73 -8.89
CA THR A 633 1.42 7.59 -9.25
C THR A 633 2.73 6.81 -9.13
N ILE A 634 3.49 6.75 -10.23
CA ILE A 634 4.87 6.27 -10.27
C ILE A 634 5.79 7.45 -9.95
N SER A 635 6.72 7.30 -9.01
CA SER A 635 7.64 8.37 -8.59
C SER A 635 8.94 7.83 -7.96
N ASN A 636 9.86 8.74 -7.62
CA ASN A 636 11.06 8.45 -6.82
C ASN A 636 11.90 7.25 -7.29
N LEU A 637 12.17 7.15 -8.60
CA LEU A 637 13.13 6.20 -9.11
C LEU A 637 14.52 6.47 -8.48
N SER A 638 15.17 5.44 -7.93
CA SER A 638 16.42 5.64 -7.18
C SER A 638 17.71 5.60 -8.00
N ALA A 639 17.67 5.08 -9.24
CA ALA A 639 18.83 5.02 -10.13
C ALA A 639 18.42 5.12 -11.61
N ASP A 640 19.28 5.70 -12.43
CA ASP A 640 19.11 5.74 -13.88
C ASP A 640 19.28 4.33 -14.48
N GLY A 641 18.66 4.08 -15.64
CA GLY A 641 18.82 2.82 -16.37
C GLY A 641 17.63 2.44 -17.24
N ILE A 642 17.68 1.23 -17.78
CA ILE A 642 16.53 0.61 -18.43
C ILE A 642 15.64 0.05 -17.33
N ILE A 643 14.45 0.62 -17.21
CA ILE A 643 13.41 0.15 -16.30
C ILE A 643 12.44 -0.71 -17.10
N SER A 644 12.03 -1.84 -16.52
CA SER A 644 10.94 -2.66 -17.04
C SER A 644 9.99 -3.03 -15.92
N LEU A 645 8.70 -3.09 -16.23
CA LEU A 645 7.64 -3.58 -15.34
C LEU A 645 6.47 -4.08 -16.20
N THR A 646 5.61 -4.89 -15.64
CA THR A 646 4.40 -5.41 -16.29
C THR A 646 3.19 -4.73 -15.68
N LEU A 647 2.35 -4.12 -16.53
CA LEU A 647 1.09 -3.48 -16.13
C LEU A 647 -0.09 -4.30 -16.64
N ASN A 648 -0.92 -4.83 -15.75
CA ASN A 648 -2.09 -5.64 -16.07
C ASN A 648 -1.77 -6.71 -17.16
N GLY A 649 -0.63 -7.40 -17.01
CA GLY A 649 -0.14 -8.43 -17.93
C GLY A 649 0.66 -7.95 -19.16
N GLU A 650 0.80 -6.63 -19.39
CA GLU A 650 1.60 -6.08 -20.50
C GLU A 650 2.94 -5.52 -20.02
N THR A 651 4.05 -6.06 -20.53
CA THR A 651 5.38 -5.54 -20.22
C THR A 651 5.63 -4.21 -20.92
N VAL A 652 6.07 -3.22 -20.14
CA VAL A 652 6.59 -1.93 -20.58
C VAL A 652 8.07 -1.84 -20.21
N SER A 653 8.85 -1.19 -21.07
CA SER A 653 10.26 -0.92 -20.77
C SER A 653 10.72 0.36 -21.46
N ALA A 654 11.52 1.14 -20.75
CA ALA A 654 12.08 2.40 -21.24
C ALA A 654 13.43 2.69 -20.57
N ASN A 655 14.28 3.45 -21.26
CA ASN A 655 15.51 3.95 -20.67
C ASN A 655 15.21 5.32 -20.04
N VAL A 656 15.28 5.41 -18.71
CA VAL A 656 14.87 6.60 -17.98
C VAL A 656 15.97 7.09 -17.06
N THR A 657 15.80 8.32 -16.60
CA THR A 657 16.65 8.90 -15.55
C THR A 657 15.80 9.21 -14.33
N THR A 658 16.43 9.31 -13.16
CA THR A 658 15.77 9.69 -11.90
C THR A 658 15.02 11.03 -11.97
N GLY A 659 15.37 11.91 -12.91
CA GLY A 659 14.72 13.21 -13.12
C GLY A 659 13.78 13.28 -14.33
N ASP A 660 13.67 12.24 -15.14
CA ASP A 660 12.83 12.23 -16.34
C ASP A 660 12.32 10.81 -16.67
N LEU A 661 11.03 10.60 -16.40
CA LEU A 661 10.30 9.37 -16.68
C LEU A 661 9.47 9.45 -17.97
N SER A 662 9.66 10.48 -18.81
CA SER A 662 8.83 10.73 -19.99
C SER A 662 8.79 9.53 -20.94
N GLU A 663 9.93 8.86 -21.19
CA GLU A 663 9.97 7.67 -22.06
C GLU A 663 9.14 6.51 -21.50
N LEU A 664 9.13 6.31 -20.18
CA LEU A 664 8.29 5.30 -19.55
C LEU A 664 6.80 5.63 -19.70
N SER A 665 6.42 6.91 -19.55
CA SER A 665 5.03 7.35 -19.76
C SER A 665 4.54 7.09 -21.20
N VAL A 666 5.43 7.24 -22.19
CA VAL A 666 5.14 6.93 -23.59
C VAL A 666 4.98 5.42 -23.77
N ALA A 667 5.89 4.61 -23.22
CA ALA A 667 5.82 3.15 -23.30
C ALA A 667 4.53 2.60 -22.67
N ILE A 668 4.05 3.19 -21.57
CA ILE A 668 2.77 2.84 -20.95
C ILE A 668 1.59 3.21 -21.87
N ASN A 669 1.59 4.43 -22.42
CA ASN A 669 0.51 4.88 -23.31
C ASN A 669 0.45 4.08 -24.62
N ASP A 670 1.58 3.61 -25.15
CA ASP A 670 1.63 2.70 -26.31
C ASP A 670 0.92 1.36 -26.04
N LYS A 671 0.78 0.97 -24.77
CA LYS A 671 0.08 -0.23 -24.31
C LYS A 671 -1.33 0.03 -23.76
N SER A 672 -1.78 1.29 -23.71
CA SER A 672 -3.09 1.70 -23.16
C SER A 672 -4.29 0.97 -23.77
N GLY A 673 -4.22 0.57 -25.05
CA GLY A 673 -5.29 -0.17 -25.72
C GLY A 673 -5.50 -1.60 -25.19
N ALA A 674 -4.49 -2.19 -24.55
CA ALA A 674 -4.57 -3.51 -23.93
C ALA A 674 -4.76 -3.41 -22.41
N THR A 675 -4.07 -2.49 -21.76
CA THR A 675 -4.12 -2.32 -20.29
C THR A 675 -5.32 -1.50 -19.82
N GLY A 676 -5.87 -0.64 -20.66
CA GLY A 676 -6.88 0.35 -20.26
C GLY A 676 -6.33 1.50 -19.41
N ILE A 677 -5.00 1.58 -19.24
CA ILE A 677 -4.32 2.57 -18.41
C ILE A 677 -3.85 3.74 -19.28
N SER A 678 -4.19 4.95 -18.86
CA SER A 678 -3.68 6.20 -19.43
C SER A 678 -2.63 6.80 -18.50
N ALA A 679 -1.50 7.23 -19.04
CA ALA A 679 -0.39 7.80 -18.29
C ALA A 679 -0.18 9.29 -18.63
N SER A 680 0.02 10.14 -17.62
CA SER A 680 0.41 11.54 -17.78
C SER A 680 1.64 11.87 -16.94
N ILE A 681 2.65 12.46 -17.58
CA ILE A 681 3.88 12.89 -16.91
C ILE A 681 3.64 14.21 -16.15
N SER A 682 4.24 14.35 -14.97
CA SER A 682 4.29 15.61 -14.24
C SER A 682 5.11 16.67 -14.97
N VAL A 683 4.88 17.95 -14.64
CA VAL A 683 5.53 19.09 -15.31
C VAL A 683 7.06 19.08 -15.13
N ASP A 684 7.54 18.51 -14.02
CA ASP A 684 8.96 18.37 -13.71
C ASP A 684 9.58 17.07 -14.23
N GLY A 685 8.80 16.17 -14.84
CA GLY A 685 9.28 14.90 -15.42
C GLY A 685 9.55 13.78 -14.42
N SER A 686 9.43 14.04 -13.11
CA SER A 686 9.86 13.10 -12.06
C SER A 686 8.81 12.07 -11.64
N SER A 687 7.56 12.22 -12.09
CA SER A 687 6.45 11.34 -11.73
C SER A 687 5.46 11.13 -12.87
N ILE A 688 4.80 9.97 -12.88
CA ILE A 688 3.77 9.60 -13.84
C ILE A 688 2.49 9.31 -13.09
N ASP A 689 1.42 10.03 -13.40
CA ASP A 689 0.07 9.70 -12.94
C ASP A 689 -0.61 8.76 -13.93
N LEU A 690 -1.13 7.66 -13.40
CA LEU A 690 -1.86 6.63 -14.11
C LEU A 690 -3.34 6.70 -13.77
N VAL A 691 -4.19 6.50 -14.78
CA VAL A 691 -5.64 6.45 -14.63
C VAL A 691 -6.18 5.24 -15.36
N GLN A 692 -6.91 4.40 -14.65
CA GLN A 692 -7.82 3.41 -15.21
C GLN A 692 -9.26 3.93 -15.01
N ALA A 693 -9.90 4.29 -16.13
CA ALA A 693 -11.17 5.03 -16.11
C ALA A 693 -12.41 4.18 -15.76
N ASN A 694 -12.33 2.86 -15.92
CA ASN A 694 -13.41 1.93 -15.56
C ASN A 694 -13.33 1.47 -14.09
N GLY A 695 -12.22 1.72 -13.41
CA GLY A 695 -11.97 1.27 -12.05
C GLY A 695 -11.52 -0.18 -11.93
N ASP A 696 -10.93 -0.73 -12.99
CA ASP A 696 -10.20 -2.00 -12.88
C ASP A 696 -8.90 -1.74 -12.10
N ASP A 697 -8.41 -2.75 -11.38
CA ASP A 697 -7.18 -2.62 -10.60
C ASP A 697 -5.97 -2.36 -11.53
N ILE A 698 -4.96 -1.67 -11.01
CA ILE A 698 -3.67 -1.47 -11.68
C ILE A 698 -2.66 -2.40 -11.01
N ASP A 699 -2.33 -3.47 -11.71
CA ASP A 699 -1.33 -4.44 -11.29
C ASP A 699 0.04 -3.96 -11.78
N PHE A 700 0.97 -3.77 -10.85
CA PHE A 700 2.38 -3.60 -11.14
C PHE A 700 3.09 -4.90 -10.80
N GLU A 701 3.71 -5.53 -11.80
CA GLU A 701 4.43 -6.78 -11.60
C GLU A 701 5.83 -6.73 -12.19
N ASN A 702 6.77 -7.49 -11.62
CA ASN A 702 8.10 -7.73 -12.18
C ASN A 702 8.90 -6.44 -12.47
N PHE A 703 8.88 -5.47 -11.54
CA PHE A 703 9.76 -4.31 -11.64
C PHE A 703 11.23 -4.74 -11.69
N SER A 704 11.95 -4.28 -12.71
CA SER A 704 13.37 -4.54 -12.89
C SER A 704 14.12 -3.34 -13.44
N SER A 705 15.42 -3.28 -13.13
CA SER A 705 16.36 -2.25 -13.57
C SER A 705 17.66 -2.86 -14.09
N SER A 706 18.16 -2.34 -15.22
CA SER A 706 19.47 -2.75 -15.74
C SER A 706 20.66 -2.40 -14.85
N THR A 707 20.45 -1.60 -13.80
CA THR A 707 21.50 -1.20 -12.84
C THR A 707 21.42 -1.94 -11.51
N ALA A 708 20.35 -2.71 -11.27
CA ALA A 708 20.24 -3.55 -10.09
C ALA A 708 21.19 -4.76 -10.21
N ASP A 709 21.82 -5.12 -9.10
CA ASP A 709 22.73 -6.28 -9.03
C ASP A 709 22.73 -6.87 -7.63
N LEU A 710 22.15 -8.06 -7.51
CA LEU A 710 22.08 -8.81 -6.26
C LEU A 710 23.46 -9.16 -5.72
N THR A 711 24.44 -9.47 -6.59
CA THR A 711 25.78 -9.90 -6.16
C THR A 711 26.60 -8.76 -5.55
N SER A 712 26.36 -7.54 -6.01
CA SER A 712 26.97 -6.31 -5.49
C SER A 712 26.07 -5.57 -4.49
N ASN A 713 24.91 -6.15 -4.11
CA ASN A 713 23.89 -5.54 -3.26
C ASN A 713 23.44 -4.13 -3.73
N THR A 714 23.35 -3.93 -5.05
CA THR A 714 22.88 -2.68 -5.65
C THR A 714 21.38 -2.77 -5.86
N VAL A 715 20.62 -2.12 -4.97
CA VAL A 715 19.16 -2.08 -5.00
C VAL A 715 18.67 -0.85 -5.75
N VAL A 716 17.79 -1.04 -6.72
CA VAL A 716 17.05 0.03 -7.40
C VAL A 716 15.61 -0.02 -6.95
N SER A 717 15.01 1.12 -6.67
CA SER A 717 13.63 1.23 -6.19
C SER A 717 12.80 2.18 -7.02
N LEU A 718 11.50 1.87 -7.11
CA LEU A 718 10.48 2.68 -7.76
C LEU A 718 9.26 2.78 -6.84
N ARG A 719 8.83 4.00 -6.54
CA ARG A 719 7.70 4.24 -5.64
C ARG A 719 6.39 4.27 -6.40
N ILE A 720 5.44 3.42 -5.98
CA ILE A 720 4.06 3.41 -6.42
C ILE A 720 3.21 3.98 -5.30
N THR A 721 2.39 4.98 -5.59
CA THR A 721 1.45 5.59 -4.64
C THR A 721 0.04 5.47 -5.21
N GLY A 722 -0.90 4.85 -4.50
CA GLY A 722 -2.30 4.84 -4.91
C GLY A 722 -3.00 6.17 -4.64
N GLY A 723 -4.23 6.33 -5.14
CA GLY A 723 -4.98 7.60 -5.13
C GLY A 723 -5.06 8.32 -3.77
N GLU A 724 -5.17 7.57 -2.67
CA GLU A 724 -5.32 8.11 -1.31
C GLU A 724 -3.99 8.20 -0.53
N GLY A 725 -2.84 8.14 -1.22
CA GLY A 725 -1.51 8.43 -0.67
C GLY A 725 -0.76 7.26 -0.04
N GLY A 726 -1.38 6.07 0.01
CA GLY A 726 -0.72 4.84 0.40
C GLY A 726 0.33 4.43 -0.63
N ALA A 727 1.54 4.10 -0.18
CA ALA A 727 2.65 3.86 -1.10
C ALA A 727 3.49 2.64 -0.75
N VAL A 728 4.03 2.06 -1.82
CA VAL A 728 4.88 0.89 -1.84
C VAL A 728 6.12 1.23 -2.66
N ASN A 729 7.29 0.83 -2.18
CA ASN A 729 8.51 0.89 -2.98
C ASN A 729 8.76 -0.50 -3.58
N LEU A 730 8.62 -0.59 -4.90
CA LEU A 730 9.11 -1.73 -5.67
C LEU A 730 10.64 -1.68 -5.65
N GLN A 731 11.30 -2.83 -5.58
CA GLN A 731 12.73 -2.98 -5.47
C GLN A 731 13.20 -4.11 -6.39
N ASP A 732 14.31 -3.87 -7.06
CA ASP A 732 15.09 -4.86 -7.81
C ASP A 732 16.53 -4.87 -7.26
N GLY A 733 17.21 -6.01 -7.37
CA GLY A 733 18.54 -6.23 -6.80
C GLY A 733 18.53 -6.69 -5.34
N THR A 734 17.37 -7.10 -4.82
CA THR A 734 17.18 -7.72 -3.50
C THR A 734 17.00 -9.23 -3.60
N ALA A 735 17.30 -9.96 -2.53
CA ALA A 735 17.09 -11.41 -2.47
C ALA A 735 15.60 -11.82 -2.32
N LEU A 736 14.73 -10.87 -1.98
CA LEU A 736 13.27 -11.01 -2.11
C LEU A 736 12.84 -10.34 -3.40
N ASP A 737 11.97 -11.01 -4.15
CA ASP A 737 11.17 -10.37 -5.20
C ASP A 737 10.18 -9.45 -4.47
N LEU A 738 10.54 -8.16 -4.40
CA LEU A 738 9.76 -7.05 -3.84
C LEU A 738 9.43 -6.09 -4.97
N ASP A 739 9.00 -6.61 -6.09
CA ASP A 739 8.95 -5.92 -7.37
C ASP A 739 7.53 -5.70 -7.88
N SER A 740 6.54 -6.07 -7.05
CA SER A 740 5.13 -6.09 -7.44
C SER A 740 4.21 -5.46 -6.40
N THR A 741 3.10 -4.85 -6.85
CA THR A 741 2.04 -4.29 -6.02
C THR A 741 0.76 -4.13 -6.85
N VAL A 742 -0.40 -4.16 -6.20
CA VAL A 742 -1.70 -3.88 -6.82
C VAL A 742 -2.26 -2.59 -6.25
N VAL A 743 -2.71 -1.69 -7.11
CA VAL A 743 -3.49 -0.51 -6.70
C VAL A 743 -4.92 -0.73 -7.18
N GLY A 744 -5.88 -0.87 -6.27
CA GLY A 744 -7.28 -0.92 -6.64
C GLY A 744 -7.93 0.47 -6.78
N GLY A 745 -9.18 0.49 -7.23
CA GLY A 745 -9.92 1.72 -7.54
C GLY A 745 -10.88 2.27 -6.49
N ASN A 746 -11.16 3.55 -6.56
CA ASN A 746 -12.23 4.18 -5.81
C ASN A 746 -13.61 3.81 -6.37
N VAL A 747 -14.61 3.65 -5.48
CA VAL A 747 -16.02 3.60 -5.82
C VAL A 747 -16.71 4.84 -5.26
N GLU A 748 -17.21 5.67 -6.15
CA GLU A 748 -17.99 6.85 -5.82
C GLU A 748 -19.48 6.55 -6.00
N PHE A 749 -20.21 6.54 -4.91
CA PHE A 749 -21.66 6.38 -4.88
C PHE A 749 -22.32 7.74 -5.08
N GLN A 750 -23.39 7.80 -5.86
CA GLN A 750 -24.09 9.04 -6.14
C GLN A 750 -25.60 8.88 -6.33
N SER A 751 -26.37 9.91 -5.93
CA SER A 751 -27.81 9.98 -6.08
C SER A 751 -28.34 11.42 -6.11
N ASN A 752 -29.50 11.63 -6.73
CA ASN A 752 -30.22 12.91 -6.65
C ASN A 752 -30.83 13.17 -5.26
N GLY A 753 -31.04 12.12 -4.46
CA GLY A 753 -31.50 12.19 -3.08
C GLY A 753 -30.38 11.94 -2.07
N SER A 754 -30.60 12.30 -0.81
CA SER A 754 -29.68 11.93 0.27
C SER A 754 -29.72 10.42 0.49
N PHE A 755 -28.57 9.78 0.65
CA PHE A 755 -28.48 8.35 0.90
C PHE A 755 -27.40 8.04 1.93
N THR A 756 -27.35 6.78 2.35
CA THR A 756 -26.31 6.25 3.22
C THR A 756 -25.80 4.91 2.71
N VAL A 757 -24.52 4.64 2.93
CA VAL A 757 -23.89 3.34 2.65
C VAL A 757 -23.17 2.87 3.91
N THR A 758 -23.28 1.59 4.21
CA THR A 758 -22.57 0.93 5.32
C THR A 758 -21.85 -0.29 4.78
N SER A 759 -20.66 -0.59 5.29
CA SER A 759 -20.00 -1.89 5.08
C SER A 759 -20.14 -2.77 6.31
N SER A 760 -20.32 -4.07 6.12
CA SER A 760 -20.32 -5.07 7.20
C SER A 760 -18.95 -5.28 7.87
N LEU A 761 -17.85 -4.79 7.27
CA LEU A 761 -16.49 -4.94 7.77
C LEU A 761 -15.93 -3.63 8.34
N ALA A 762 -14.95 -3.77 9.24
CA ALA A 762 -14.15 -2.65 9.73
C ALA A 762 -12.92 -2.43 8.83
N GLU A 763 -12.34 -1.23 8.87
CA GLU A 763 -11.19 -0.79 8.06
C GLU A 763 -10.02 -1.78 8.08
N GLY A 764 -9.58 -2.20 9.27
CA GLY A 764 -8.46 -3.14 9.45
C GLY A 764 -8.76 -4.59 9.06
N ALA A 765 -9.98 -4.88 8.58
CA ALA A 765 -10.41 -6.20 8.11
C ALA A 765 -10.65 -6.24 6.59
N GLY A 766 -10.17 -5.24 5.83
CA GLY A 766 -10.32 -5.18 4.36
C GLY A 766 -11.66 -4.58 3.89
N SER A 767 -12.21 -3.63 4.66
CA SER A 767 -13.42 -2.89 4.26
C SER A 767 -13.14 -1.88 3.15
N ILE A 768 -14.13 -1.59 2.29
CA ILE A 768 -14.06 -0.46 1.34
C ILE A 768 -14.41 0.89 1.99
N PHE A 769 -14.54 0.99 3.32
CA PHE A 769 -14.80 2.26 3.99
C PHE A 769 -13.97 2.36 5.27
N ALA A 770 -13.49 3.56 5.58
CA ALA A 770 -12.78 3.84 6.83
C ALA A 770 -13.69 3.78 8.08
N GLY A 771 -13.15 3.26 9.17
CA GLY A 771 -13.80 3.13 10.48
C GLY A 771 -14.28 1.73 10.86
N VAL A 772 -15.24 1.67 11.79
CA VAL A 772 -15.76 0.41 12.34
C VAL A 772 -16.83 -0.22 11.45
N ALA A 773 -17.04 -1.53 11.61
CA ALA A 773 -18.09 -2.26 10.92
C ALA A 773 -19.48 -1.62 11.14
N ASN A 774 -20.27 -1.58 10.06
CA ASN A 774 -21.60 -0.99 9.98
C ASN A 774 -21.68 0.52 10.31
N LYS A 775 -20.55 1.24 10.22
CA LYS A 775 -20.56 2.71 10.29
C LYS A 775 -21.39 3.26 9.12
N ILE A 776 -22.28 4.20 9.45
CA ILE A 776 -23.09 4.93 8.47
C ILE A 776 -22.22 5.97 7.79
N ASN A 777 -22.02 5.84 6.48
CA ASN A 777 -21.44 6.86 5.63
C ASN A 777 -22.58 7.58 4.92
N ALA A 778 -22.90 8.78 5.38
CA ALA A 778 -23.98 9.60 4.82
C ALA A 778 -23.46 10.47 3.68
N SER A 779 -24.28 10.65 2.66
CA SER A 779 -23.94 11.46 1.49
C SER A 779 -23.81 12.94 1.79
N SER A 780 -22.81 13.58 1.20
CA SER A 780 -22.69 15.03 1.10
C SER A 780 -23.24 15.51 -0.24
N LEU A 781 -23.90 16.68 -0.24
CA LEU A 781 -24.35 17.30 -1.48
C LEU A 781 -23.18 18.10 -2.09
N GLU A 782 -22.68 17.66 -3.23
CA GLU A 782 -21.75 18.42 -4.06
C GLU A 782 -22.56 19.33 -4.99
N THR A 783 -22.34 20.64 -4.88
CA THR A 783 -23.23 21.65 -5.47
C THR A 783 -22.62 22.27 -6.72
N VAL A 784 -23.45 22.89 -7.56
CA VAL A 784 -22.99 23.61 -8.76
C VAL A 784 -22.00 24.74 -8.42
N ASN A 785 -22.08 25.30 -7.22
CA ASN A 785 -21.13 26.31 -6.74
C ASN A 785 -19.70 25.76 -6.52
N THR A 786 -19.56 24.45 -6.33
CA THR A 786 -18.26 23.78 -6.11
C THR A 786 -17.57 23.32 -7.40
N ILE A 787 -18.17 23.57 -8.57
CA ILE A 787 -17.63 23.11 -9.86
C ILE A 787 -16.26 23.75 -10.15
N ASP A 788 -15.25 22.90 -10.27
CA ASP A 788 -13.91 23.24 -10.75
C ASP A 788 -13.51 22.31 -11.90
N ILE A 789 -13.32 22.84 -13.09
CA ILE A 789 -12.90 22.15 -14.32
C ILE A 789 -11.44 22.47 -14.67
N SER A 790 -10.64 23.01 -13.75
CA SER A 790 -9.22 23.34 -13.96
C SER A 790 -8.32 22.09 -14.11
N THR A 791 -8.79 20.95 -13.62
CA THR A 791 -8.17 19.63 -13.76
C THR A 791 -9.08 18.69 -14.56
N VAL A 792 -8.52 17.63 -15.14
CA VAL A 792 -9.31 16.62 -15.87
C VAL A 792 -10.28 15.90 -14.91
N GLU A 793 -9.83 15.65 -13.69
CA GLU A 793 -10.66 15.07 -12.63
C GLU A 793 -11.80 16.00 -12.22
N GLY A 794 -11.50 17.27 -11.97
CA GLY A 794 -12.50 18.27 -11.66
C GLY A 794 -13.52 18.43 -12.79
N ALA A 795 -13.07 18.33 -14.05
CA ALA A 795 -13.95 18.33 -15.21
C ALA A 795 -14.92 17.13 -15.25
N ASN A 796 -14.46 15.93 -14.88
CA ASN A 796 -15.35 14.76 -14.78
C ASN A 796 -16.35 14.92 -13.62
N SER A 797 -15.89 15.36 -12.45
CA SER A 797 -16.78 15.63 -11.30
C SER A 797 -17.83 16.71 -11.64
N ALA A 798 -17.44 17.73 -12.40
CA ALA A 798 -18.35 18.77 -12.88
C ALA A 798 -19.47 18.23 -13.78
N ILE A 799 -19.20 17.19 -14.59
CA ILE A 799 -20.23 16.53 -15.39
C ILE A 799 -21.28 15.89 -14.48
N ASP A 800 -20.85 15.15 -13.45
CA ASP A 800 -21.77 14.50 -12.51
C ASP A 800 -22.61 15.53 -11.71
N ILE A 801 -21.97 16.58 -11.20
CA ILE A 801 -22.65 17.66 -10.46
C ILE A 801 -23.69 18.33 -11.37
N THR A 802 -23.34 18.58 -12.64
CA THR A 802 -24.23 19.21 -13.60
C THR A 802 -25.38 18.29 -14.00
N ASP A 803 -25.15 17.00 -14.19
CA ASP A 803 -26.20 16.01 -14.50
C ASP A 803 -27.16 15.85 -13.31
N GLY A 804 -26.64 15.84 -12.07
CA GLY A 804 -27.46 15.88 -10.86
C GLY A 804 -28.29 17.16 -10.74
N ALA A 805 -27.70 18.32 -11.05
CA ALA A 805 -28.38 19.61 -11.04
C ALA A 805 -29.47 19.69 -12.12
N LEU A 806 -29.22 19.19 -13.33
CA LEU A 806 -30.21 19.11 -14.41
C LEU A 806 -31.39 18.22 -14.01
N ALA A 807 -31.12 17.04 -13.47
CA ALA A 807 -32.16 16.15 -12.97
C ALA A 807 -32.99 16.80 -11.84
N LYS A 808 -32.34 17.56 -10.95
CA LYS A 808 -33.04 18.32 -9.91
C LYS A 808 -33.94 19.41 -10.50
N VAL A 809 -33.44 20.18 -11.46
CA VAL A 809 -34.22 21.21 -12.16
C VAL A 809 -35.41 20.58 -12.90
N ASP A 810 -35.21 19.49 -13.62
CA ASP A 810 -36.27 18.78 -14.33
C ASP A 810 -37.35 18.24 -13.39
N SER A 811 -36.98 17.75 -12.20
CA SER A 811 -37.95 17.38 -11.15
C SER A 811 -38.80 18.58 -10.72
N ILE A 812 -38.20 19.76 -10.52
CA ILE A 812 -38.94 20.97 -10.13
C ILE A 812 -39.89 21.40 -11.26
N ARG A 813 -39.44 21.34 -12.52
CA ARG A 813 -40.25 21.67 -13.69
C ARG A 813 -41.43 20.71 -13.86
N ALA A 814 -41.21 19.42 -13.61
CA ALA A 814 -42.27 18.41 -13.60
C ALA A 814 -43.35 18.72 -12.55
N ASP A 815 -42.94 19.08 -11.33
CA ASP A 815 -43.86 19.49 -10.25
C ASP A 815 -44.66 20.74 -10.61
N LEU A 816 -43.99 21.76 -11.18
CA LEU A 816 -44.64 22.98 -11.67
C LEU A 816 -45.64 22.67 -12.79
N GLY A 817 -45.30 21.77 -13.71
CA GLY A 817 -46.21 21.30 -14.76
C GLY A 817 -47.44 20.59 -14.19
N ALA A 818 -47.26 19.74 -13.17
CA ALA A 818 -48.37 19.09 -12.47
C ALA A 818 -49.28 20.12 -11.77
N ILE A 819 -48.69 21.15 -11.16
CA ILE A 819 -49.42 22.26 -10.54
C ILE A 819 -50.23 23.05 -11.60
N GLN A 820 -49.65 23.34 -12.77
CA GLN A 820 -50.36 23.99 -13.88
C GLN A 820 -51.58 23.16 -14.32
N ASN A 821 -51.42 21.85 -14.47
CA ASN A 821 -52.53 20.94 -14.82
C ASN A 821 -53.62 20.91 -13.73
N ARG A 822 -53.22 20.94 -12.45
CA ARG A 822 -54.13 20.98 -11.32
C ARG A 822 -54.93 22.30 -11.26
N PHE A 823 -54.28 23.44 -11.47
CA PHE A 823 -54.99 24.72 -11.55
C PHE A 823 -55.90 24.78 -12.78
N GLY A 824 -55.45 24.29 -13.95
CA GLY A 824 -56.25 24.24 -15.17
C GLY A 824 -57.54 23.41 -15.02
N SER A 825 -57.44 22.21 -14.45
CA SER A 825 -58.61 21.38 -14.13
C SER A 825 -59.53 22.03 -13.10
N THR A 826 -58.96 22.68 -12.08
CA THR A 826 -59.73 23.44 -11.08
C THR A 826 -60.49 24.60 -11.72
N ILE A 827 -59.87 25.39 -12.61
CA ILE A 827 -60.53 26.47 -13.35
C ILE A 827 -61.71 25.96 -14.17
N SER A 828 -61.55 24.84 -14.88
CA SER A 828 -62.64 24.22 -15.64
C SER A 828 -63.82 23.82 -14.73
N SER A 829 -63.52 23.22 -13.57
CA SER A 829 -64.54 22.89 -12.56
C SER A 829 -65.22 24.14 -11.98
N LEU A 830 -64.46 25.19 -11.69
CA LEU A 830 -64.98 26.46 -11.16
C LEU A 830 -65.89 27.16 -12.18
N ASN A 831 -65.51 27.20 -13.46
CA ASN A 831 -66.33 27.77 -14.52
C ASN A 831 -67.65 27.02 -14.69
N THR A 832 -67.61 25.69 -14.63
CA THR A 832 -68.82 24.86 -14.66
C THR A 832 -69.72 25.16 -13.45
N ALA A 833 -69.15 25.31 -12.26
CA ALA A 833 -69.89 25.69 -11.06
C ALA A 833 -70.51 27.11 -11.21
N VAL A 834 -69.75 28.09 -11.70
CA VAL A 834 -70.23 29.45 -11.98
C VAL A 834 -71.40 29.42 -12.96
N GLU A 835 -71.32 28.63 -14.03
CA GLU A 835 -72.40 28.48 -15.01
C GLU A 835 -73.65 27.86 -14.37
N ASN A 836 -73.49 26.76 -13.62
CA ASN A 836 -74.58 26.08 -12.92
C ASN A 836 -75.28 26.98 -11.89
N PHE A 837 -74.51 27.72 -11.09
CA PHE A 837 -75.06 28.67 -10.11
C PHE A 837 -75.69 29.88 -10.80
N SER A 838 -75.14 30.34 -11.93
CA SER A 838 -75.73 31.42 -12.73
C SER A 838 -77.08 30.99 -13.34
N ALA A 839 -77.17 29.78 -13.88
CA ALA A 839 -78.40 29.20 -14.39
C ALA A 839 -79.43 28.93 -13.27
N ALA A 840 -78.98 28.48 -12.10
CA ALA A 840 -79.84 28.33 -10.92
C ALA A 840 -80.36 29.68 -10.41
N ARG A 841 -79.51 30.71 -10.39
CA ARG A 841 -79.90 32.07 -10.03
C ARG A 841 -80.90 32.64 -11.01
N SER A 842 -80.64 32.52 -12.31
CA SER A 842 -81.53 32.97 -13.39
C SER A 842 -82.93 32.35 -13.27
N ARG A 843 -83.03 31.02 -13.06
CA ARG A 843 -84.32 30.34 -12.84
C ARG A 843 -85.10 30.84 -11.62
N ILE A 844 -84.42 31.37 -10.61
CA ILE A 844 -85.06 31.89 -9.39
C ILE A 844 -85.42 33.37 -9.57
N GLN A 845 -84.51 34.17 -10.11
CA GLN A 845 -84.58 35.62 -10.06
C GLN A 845 -85.12 36.25 -11.33
N ASP A 846 -84.94 35.65 -12.51
CA ASP A 846 -85.30 36.29 -13.77
C ASP A 846 -86.81 36.19 -14.05
N THR A 847 -87.36 37.23 -14.68
CA THR A 847 -88.76 37.29 -15.10
C THR A 847 -88.96 36.50 -16.38
N ASP A 848 -89.98 35.64 -16.44
CA ASP A 848 -90.51 35.13 -17.70
C ASP A 848 -91.24 36.28 -18.42
N PHE A 849 -90.56 36.92 -19.36
CA PHE A 849 -91.09 38.07 -20.11
C PHE A 849 -92.39 37.75 -20.84
N ALA A 850 -92.57 36.52 -21.35
CA ALA A 850 -93.79 36.15 -22.06
C ALA A 850 -94.98 36.06 -21.09
N SER A 851 -94.80 35.38 -19.96
CA SER A 851 -95.83 35.30 -18.92
C SER A 851 -96.14 36.68 -18.31
N GLU A 852 -95.12 37.48 -18.01
CA GLU A 852 -95.33 38.76 -17.32
C GLU A 852 -95.89 39.84 -18.26
N THR A 853 -95.58 39.78 -19.56
CA THR A 853 -96.24 40.62 -20.56
C THR A 853 -97.72 40.26 -20.67
N ALA A 854 -98.08 38.97 -20.66
CA ALA A 854 -99.48 38.55 -20.65
C ALA A 854 -100.21 39.00 -19.37
N ASN A 855 -99.54 38.95 -18.20
CA ASN A 855 -100.06 39.48 -16.94
C ASN A 855 -100.24 40.99 -16.99
N LEU A 856 -99.26 41.73 -17.54
CA LEU A 856 -99.32 43.17 -17.75
C LEU A 856 -100.53 43.54 -18.62
N THR A 857 -100.69 42.89 -19.78
CA THR A 857 -101.82 43.11 -20.68
C THR A 857 -103.15 42.78 -20.00
N ARG A 858 -103.22 41.67 -19.24
CA ARG A 858 -104.42 41.33 -18.45
C ARG A 858 -104.76 42.41 -17.43
N SER A 859 -103.77 42.90 -16.68
CA SER A 859 -103.95 43.95 -15.67
C SER A 859 -104.33 45.29 -16.29
N GLN A 860 -103.82 45.63 -17.48
CA GLN A 860 -104.25 46.82 -18.25
C GLN A 860 -105.72 46.70 -18.69
N VAL A 861 -106.13 45.54 -19.20
CA VAL A 861 -107.53 45.28 -19.58
C VAL A 861 -108.45 45.32 -18.37
N LEU A 862 -108.04 44.74 -17.23
CA LEU A 862 -108.80 44.78 -15.97
C LEU A 862 -108.86 46.18 -15.36
N GLN A 863 -107.82 47.01 -15.52
CA GLN A 863 -107.84 48.41 -15.13
C GLN A 863 -108.89 49.18 -15.95
N GLN A 864 -108.89 49.01 -17.28
CA GLN A 864 -109.88 49.64 -18.17
C GLN A 864 -111.31 49.17 -17.86
N ALA A 865 -111.50 47.86 -17.69
CA ALA A 865 -112.78 47.26 -17.31
C ALA A 865 -113.22 47.66 -15.90
N GLY A 866 -112.29 47.80 -14.95
CA GLY A 866 -112.53 48.24 -13.58
C GLY A 866 -112.98 49.71 -13.50
N VAL A 867 -112.41 50.59 -14.33
CA VAL A 867 -112.85 51.99 -14.46
C VAL A 867 -114.26 52.04 -15.04
N ALA A 868 -114.54 51.25 -16.09
CA ALA A 868 -115.87 51.15 -16.69
C ALA A 868 -116.91 50.56 -15.71
N MET A 869 -116.54 49.54 -14.93
CA MET A 869 -117.38 48.93 -13.88
C MET A 869 -117.60 49.87 -12.70
N LEU A 870 -116.60 50.66 -12.28
CA LEU A 870 -116.76 51.69 -11.26
C LEU A 870 -117.71 52.80 -11.75
N ALA A 871 -117.57 53.22 -13.01
CA ALA A 871 -118.49 54.16 -13.66
C ALA A 871 -119.93 53.61 -13.72
N GLN A 872 -120.10 52.33 -14.07
CA GLN A 872 -121.39 51.65 -14.13
C GLN A 872 -122.00 51.36 -12.74
N ALA A 873 -121.17 51.01 -11.75
CA ALA A 873 -121.61 50.79 -10.38
C ALA A 873 -122.01 52.09 -9.67
N ASN A 874 -121.48 53.23 -10.12
CA ASN A 874 -121.87 54.57 -9.65
C ASN A 874 -123.09 55.13 -10.41
N SER A 875 -123.39 54.64 -11.62
CA SER A 875 -124.55 55.09 -12.40
C SER A 875 -125.88 54.52 -11.88
N LEU A 876 -125.91 53.28 -11.36
CA LEU A 876 -127.14 52.65 -10.82
C LEU A 876 -127.73 53.42 -9.61
N PRO A 877 -126.94 53.79 -8.58
CA PRO A 877 -127.44 54.60 -7.47
C PRO A 877 -127.78 56.03 -7.89
N GLN A 878 -127.09 56.62 -8.87
CA GLN A 878 -127.40 57.95 -9.41
C GLN A 878 -128.73 57.96 -10.18
N LEU A 879 -129.03 56.90 -10.94
CA LEU A 879 -130.33 56.71 -11.60
C LEU A 879 -131.47 56.54 -10.60
N VAL A 880 -131.23 55.84 -9.49
CA VAL A 880 -132.23 55.69 -8.40
C VAL A 880 -132.41 57.00 -7.63
N LEU A 881 -131.33 57.76 -7.39
CA LEU A 881 -131.40 59.07 -6.75
C LEU A 881 -132.08 60.12 -7.65
N SER A 882 -131.93 60.02 -8.97
CA SER A 882 -132.65 60.88 -9.94
C SER A 882 -134.12 60.50 -10.13
N LEU A 883 -134.53 59.30 -9.68
CA LEU A 883 -135.92 58.84 -9.64
C LEU A 883 -136.61 59.17 -8.29
N LEU A 884 -135.84 59.58 -7.28
CA LEU A 884 -136.29 59.96 -5.94
C LEU A 884 -136.20 61.48 -5.66
N GLN A 885 -135.71 62.25 -6.62
CA GLN A 885 -135.89 63.71 -6.72
C GLN A 885 -136.99 63.99 -7.73
#